data_AF-A0A950ULV3-F1
#
_entry.id   AF-A0A950ULV3-F1
#
_cell.length_a   1.000
_cell.length_b   1.000
_cell.length_c   1.000
_cell.angle_alpha   90.00
_cell.angle_beta   90.00
_cell.angle_gamma   90.00
#
_symmetry.space_group_name_H-M   'P 1'
#
loop_
_entity.id
_entity.type
_entity.pdbx_description
1 polymer ?
#
loop_
_entity_poly.entity_id
_entity_poly.type
_entity_poly.pdbx_seq_one_letter_code
_entity_poly.pdbx_strand_id
1 'polypeptide(L)'
;MQAKETLFADLVQGRAQQFQVPLYQRTYSWKEKQLAQLWSDILEQAELLGSGEKASTHFLGSVVLAPSPQNEAIFPRWLVVDGQQRLTTLCLALAAIRDHVADVQPDEAERIDEEYLINKRKSGNDHYRLLPTQADRRQFAAHIRGAHAERAAGDSVATAYRFFRRKLIEAGDPADPQDVFRIEQAITSRLTLVAVTAERGDNVHRIFESLNNTGLKLSQADLLRNYLFMRLPTRGEHVYETYWLPLQDSLSNDELEQLMWLQLVLDGDDRVRRQDLYAAQQQRFERAEASEAKIEAYIKELHRRCAHFRRLIHPEEEPDASVRAHLHRLDAWQAAVTYPALMLLLDRQERGELDASDTARAMSYIESFLVRRMICRVPTNNLNRIFQSVPAQLPLDVPVADGLQQLLSADNRFWPDDDELREKIRAAPFYHYGRWHQRKLVLQRLEESYDHPEPVDFAVAQLTIEHVMPQSPSDEWMRTLGKDAADGENAEDLHSRLQHTLGNLTLTAVNSELSNRPFERKQDLLKGSHLEMNRRIAATEYWGAQEILARAYELADRAARLWPAPLRGVGRAERSRDWHLAHQVLATLPHGTWTSYGDLAAFIGSSAQAVGTHLANTPGVVNAYRVLNADGKVSAGFRWTPQDPGGDVRARLSTDGIRFTATGAADPAQRLTSNDLALLLTSTNSEQADGEDTIQRTAEVHGEETRTERFFRQLAADDTPQTVASVRALFAQWEQLGGWIGHGAGHVTTSAFLMLGDAGGPGHGIWPLALCPGGGRGGTAEVVFQHLAAREPFTDRTLRAELLTRLNELEGVDIPEGKLELRPSFRLSLLEKDHNRELLSGTLAWFRDRWDSWRTS
;
A
#
# COMPACT_ATOMS: atom_id res chain seq x y z
N MET A 1 -24.63 -20.38 -20.87
CA MET A 1 -23.58 -19.89 -21.80
C MET A 1 -23.34 -20.86 -22.95
N GLN A 2 -23.26 -20.34 -24.18
CA GLN A 2 -22.91 -21.11 -25.39
C GLN A 2 -21.68 -20.49 -26.06
N ALA A 3 -20.65 -21.30 -26.34
CA ALA A 3 -19.47 -20.89 -27.10
C ALA A 3 -19.54 -21.49 -28.51
N LYS A 4 -19.38 -20.65 -29.53
CA LYS A 4 -19.41 -21.07 -30.93
C LYS A 4 -18.30 -20.37 -31.71
N GLU A 5 -17.53 -21.13 -32.48
CA GLU A 5 -16.62 -20.57 -33.48
C GLU A 5 -17.45 -19.96 -34.64
N THR A 6 -17.15 -18.72 -35.01
CA THR A 6 -17.87 -17.95 -36.01
C THR A 6 -16.91 -17.06 -36.79
N LEU A 7 -17.25 -16.73 -38.04
CA LEU A 7 -16.57 -15.66 -38.76
C LEU A 7 -17.03 -14.29 -38.23
N PHE A 8 -16.19 -13.27 -38.39
CA PHE A 8 -16.59 -11.90 -38.07
C PHE A 8 -17.82 -11.47 -38.88
N ALA A 9 -17.85 -11.77 -40.20
CA ALA A 9 -19.01 -11.49 -41.03
C ALA A 9 -20.26 -12.21 -40.53
N ASP A 10 -20.19 -13.51 -40.22
CA ASP A 10 -21.34 -14.26 -39.70
C ASP A 10 -21.89 -13.68 -38.38
N LEU A 11 -21.02 -13.06 -37.57
CA LEU A 11 -21.42 -12.40 -36.34
C LEU A 11 -22.20 -11.11 -36.62
N VAL A 12 -21.70 -10.28 -37.54
CA VAL A 12 -22.26 -8.95 -37.79
C VAL A 12 -23.27 -8.90 -38.94
N GLN A 13 -23.26 -9.82 -39.90
CA GLN A 13 -24.12 -9.83 -41.09
C GLN A 13 -25.50 -10.44 -40.79
N GLY A 14 -26.47 -10.19 -41.67
CA GLY A 14 -27.82 -10.79 -41.59
C GLY A 14 -28.82 -9.90 -40.88
N ARG A 15 -29.63 -10.47 -39.97
CA ARG A 15 -30.78 -9.77 -39.34
C ARG A 15 -30.34 -8.47 -38.66
N ALA A 16 -31.22 -7.46 -38.68
CA ALA A 16 -30.98 -6.20 -37.99
C ALA A 16 -30.76 -6.44 -36.48
N GLN A 17 -29.56 -6.12 -36.00
CA GLN A 17 -29.15 -6.25 -34.61
C GLN A 17 -28.11 -5.18 -34.26
N GLN A 18 -27.77 -5.03 -32.98
CA GLN A 18 -26.74 -4.10 -32.54
C GLN A 18 -25.86 -4.72 -31.46
N PHE A 19 -24.55 -4.52 -31.61
CA PHE A 19 -23.54 -4.80 -30.59
C PHE A 19 -23.22 -3.50 -29.85
N GLN A 20 -23.62 -3.42 -28.59
CA GLN A 20 -23.45 -2.23 -27.76
C GLN A 20 -22.30 -2.46 -26.80
N VAL A 21 -21.28 -1.63 -26.88
CA VAL A 21 -20.23 -1.55 -25.88
C VAL A 21 -20.78 -0.83 -24.65
N PRO A 22 -20.84 -1.47 -23.48
CA PRO A 22 -21.39 -0.85 -22.28
C PRO A 22 -20.54 0.31 -21.75
N LEU A 23 -21.20 1.22 -21.03
CA LEU A 23 -20.61 2.40 -20.36
C LEU A 23 -19.37 2.11 -19.52
N TYR A 24 -19.36 0.94 -18.88
CA TYR A 24 -18.31 0.55 -17.96
C TYR A 24 -17.03 0.06 -18.63
N GLN A 25 -17.08 -0.23 -19.93
CA GLN A 25 -15.89 -0.65 -20.64
C GLN A 25 -14.94 0.52 -20.89
N ARG A 26 -13.64 0.20 -20.99
CA ARG A 26 -12.62 1.20 -21.36
C ARG A 26 -12.87 1.73 -22.78
N THR A 27 -12.43 2.96 -23.04
CA THR A 27 -12.42 3.55 -24.38
C THR A 27 -11.50 2.80 -25.33
N TYR A 28 -11.58 3.12 -26.62
CA TYR A 28 -10.71 2.54 -27.64
C TYR A 28 -9.24 2.90 -27.39
N SER A 29 -8.38 1.88 -27.26
CA SER A 29 -7.01 2.01 -26.76
C SER A 29 -5.95 1.23 -27.54
N TRP A 30 -6.31 0.62 -28.68
CA TRP A 30 -5.34 -0.02 -29.57
C TRP A 30 -4.40 1.02 -30.18
N LYS A 31 -3.10 0.74 -30.16
CA LYS A 31 -2.04 1.58 -30.72
C LYS A 31 -1.51 0.98 -32.02
N GLU A 32 -0.62 1.70 -32.69
CA GLU A 32 -0.06 1.30 -33.98
C GLU A 32 0.54 -0.11 -34.00
N LYS A 33 1.13 -0.59 -32.90
CA LYS A 33 1.61 -1.98 -32.79
C LYS A 33 0.49 -3.01 -32.98
N GLN A 34 -0.64 -2.84 -32.30
CA GLN A 34 -1.78 -3.77 -32.44
C GLN A 34 -2.42 -3.66 -33.83
N LEU A 35 -2.53 -2.45 -34.36
CA LEU A 35 -3.06 -2.20 -35.71
C LEU A 35 -2.19 -2.83 -36.79
N ALA A 36 -0.86 -2.71 -36.68
CA ALA A 36 0.09 -3.30 -37.61
C ALA A 36 0.08 -4.82 -37.57
N GLN A 37 -0.05 -5.42 -36.38
CA GLN A 37 -0.20 -6.88 -36.26
C GLN A 37 -1.47 -7.35 -36.98
N LEU A 38 -2.64 -6.77 -36.64
CA LEU A 38 -3.90 -7.13 -37.29
C LEU A 38 -3.84 -6.95 -38.82
N TRP A 39 -3.21 -5.88 -39.29
CA TRP A 39 -3.04 -5.64 -40.72
C TRP A 39 -2.14 -6.69 -41.38
N SER A 40 -1.04 -7.08 -40.73
CA SER A 40 -0.18 -8.17 -41.20
C SER A 40 -0.96 -9.48 -41.31
N ASP A 41 -1.77 -9.80 -40.28
CA ASP A 41 -2.59 -11.01 -40.26
C ASP A 41 -3.63 -10.99 -41.40
N ILE A 42 -4.25 -9.83 -41.67
CA ILE A 42 -5.21 -9.66 -42.78
C ILE A 42 -4.52 -9.85 -44.14
N LEU A 43 -3.35 -9.26 -44.34
CA LEU A 43 -2.61 -9.38 -45.60
C LEU A 43 -2.17 -10.81 -45.88
N GLU A 44 -1.66 -11.52 -44.86
CA GLU A 44 -1.31 -12.94 -45.00
C GLU A 44 -2.53 -13.76 -45.47
N GLN A 45 -3.70 -13.51 -44.90
CA GLN A 45 -4.93 -14.21 -45.33
C GLN A 45 -5.39 -13.80 -46.75
N ALA A 46 -5.17 -12.54 -47.15
CA ALA A 46 -5.49 -12.06 -48.49
C ALA A 46 -4.55 -12.69 -49.56
N GLU A 47 -3.26 -12.85 -49.25
CA GLU A 47 -2.29 -13.52 -50.11
C GLU A 47 -2.64 -15.00 -50.31
N LEU A 48 -3.03 -15.69 -49.24
CA LEU A 48 -3.48 -17.09 -49.29
C LEU A 48 -4.78 -17.27 -50.10
N LEU A 49 -5.65 -16.26 -50.13
CA LEU A 49 -6.82 -16.26 -51.02
C LEU A 49 -6.40 -16.17 -52.50
N GLY A 50 -5.36 -15.40 -52.81
CA GLY A 50 -4.82 -15.25 -54.17
C GLY A 50 -4.07 -16.48 -54.69
N SER A 51 -3.39 -17.23 -53.82
CA SER A 51 -2.60 -18.42 -54.19
C SER A 51 -3.44 -19.69 -54.40
N GLY A 52 -4.72 -19.67 -54.01
CA GLY A 52 -5.63 -20.83 -54.15
C GLY A 52 -5.37 -21.93 -53.11
N GLU A 53 -4.60 -21.66 -52.06
CA GLU A 53 -4.35 -22.61 -50.98
C GLU A 53 -5.60 -22.86 -50.11
N LYS A 54 -5.75 -24.10 -49.62
CA LYS A 54 -6.92 -24.52 -48.83
C LYS A 54 -6.99 -23.79 -47.48
N ALA A 55 -8.02 -22.97 -47.32
CA ALA A 55 -8.81 -22.67 -46.12
C ALA A 55 -8.10 -22.77 -44.75
N SER A 56 -6.92 -22.15 -44.56
CA SER A 56 -6.54 -21.73 -43.20
C SER A 56 -7.36 -20.49 -42.84
N THR A 57 -7.86 -20.46 -41.61
CA THR A 57 -8.48 -19.28 -41.01
C THR A 57 -7.55 -18.76 -39.92
N HIS A 58 -7.60 -17.46 -39.67
CA HIS A 58 -6.80 -16.83 -38.63
C HIS A 58 -7.68 -16.53 -37.41
N PHE A 59 -7.29 -17.08 -36.26
CA PHE A 59 -8.02 -16.92 -35.01
C PHE A 59 -7.69 -15.60 -34.32
N LEU A 60 -8.68 -14.72 -34.19
CA LEU A 60 -8.52 -13.39 -33.58
C LEU A 60 -8.82 -13.34 -32.07
N GLY A 61 -9.23 -14.46 -31.46
CA GLY A 61 -9.64 -14.52 -30.06
C GLY A 61 -11.15 -14.66 -29.86
N SER A 62 -11.62 -14.36 -28.66
CA SER A 62 -13.03 -14.53 -28.26
C SER A 62 -13.78 -13.20 -28.13
N VAL A 63 -15.09 -13.22 -28.38
CA VAL A 63 -16.01 -12.10 -28.10
C VAL A 63 -17.05 -12.62 -27.13
N VAL A 64 -17.30 -11.88 -26.05
CA VAL A 64 -18.29 -12.26 -25.05
C VAL A 64 -19.48 -11.33 -25.13
N LEU A 65 -20.65 -11.90 -25.35
CA LEU A 65 -21.90 -11.19 -25.59
C LEU A 65 -22.92 -11.54 -24.53
N ALA A 66 -23.65 -10.53 -24.05
CA ALA A 66 -24.79 -10.72 -23.18
C ALA A 66 -26.04 -10.04 -23.77
N PRO A 67 -27.24 -10.58 -23.59
CA PRO A 67 -28.46 -9.90 -24.02
C PRO A 67 -28.61 -8.57 -23.28
N SER A 68 -28.88 -7.48 -24.00
CA SER A 68 -29.17 -6.19 -23.38
C SER A 68 -30.46 -6.26 -22.56
N PRO A 69 -30.58 -5.54 -21.44
CA PRO A 69 -31.84 -5.35 -20.74
C PRO A 69 -32.93 -4.73 -21.64
N GLN A 70 -32.52 -3.96 -22.65
CA GLN A 70 -33.37 -3.30 -23.64
C GLN A 70 -33.53 -4.11 -24.93
N ASN A 71 -33.31 -5.43 -24.85
CA ASN A 71 -33.28 -6.32 -26.01
C ASN A 71 -34.72 -6.61 -26.50
N GLU A 72 -35.04 -6.14 -27.70
CA GLU A 72 -36.34 -6.34 -28.35
C GLU A 72 -36.29 -7.56 -29.28
N ALA A 73 -37.39 -8.31 -29.39
CA ALA A 73 -37.45 -9.49 -30.25
C ALA A 73 -37.19 -9.18 -31.74
N ILE A 74 -37.55 -7.97 -32.18
CA ILE A 74 -37.46 -7.53 -33.59
C ILE A 74 -36.10 -6.88 -33.88
N PHE A 75 -35.41 -6.36 -32.86
CA PHE A 75 -34.10 -5.73 -33.00
C PHE A 75 -33.19 -6.13 -31.84
N PRO A 76 -32.49 -7.27 -31.96
CA PRO A 76 -31.69 -7.77 -30.88
C PRO A 76 -30.52 -6.84 -30.53
N ARG A 77 -30.38 -6.52 -29.25
CA ARG A 77 -29.26 -5.74 -28.71
C ARG A 77 -28.38 -6.63 -27.83
N TRP A 78 -27.09 -6.70 -28.15
CA TRP A 78 -26.09 -7.50 -27.45
C TRP A 78 -25.07 -6.58 -26.79
N LEU A 79 -24.90 -6.69 -25.48
CA LEU A 79 -23.82 -6.05 -24.74
C LEU A 79 -22.51 -6.78 -25.03
N VAL A 80 -21.49 -6.03 -25.46
CA VAL A 80 -20.13 -6.55 -25.66
C VAL A 80 -19.39 -6.52 -24.33
N VAL A 81 -19.32 -7.67 -23.67
CA VAL A 81 -18.67 -7.85 -22.36
C VAL A 81 -17.15 -8.00 -22.51
N ASP A 82 -16.69 -8.62 -23.60
CA ASP A 82 -15.28 -8.67 -23.98
C ASP A 82 -15.15 -8.71 -25.52
N GLY A 83 -14.00 -8.28 -26.04
CA GLY A 83 -13.70 -8.24 -27.47
C GLY A 83 -14.03 -6.91 -28.15
N GLN A 84 -14.42 -5.89 -27.37
CA GLN A 84 -14.79 -4.57 -27.87
C GLN A 84 -13.75 -3.90 -28.78
N GLN A 85 -12.45 -4.05 -28.49
CA GLN A 85 -11.38 -3.39 -29.23
C GLN A 85 -11.23 -4.03 -30.62
N ARG A 86 -11.37 -5.37 -30.69
CA ARG A 86 -11.31 -6.14 -31.94
C ARG A 86 -12.48 -5.80 -32.84
N LEU A 87 -13.71 -5.85 -32.31
CA LEU A 87 -14.91 -5.50 -33.06
C LEU A 87 -14.86 -4.06 -33.60
N THR A 88 -14.45 -3.10 -32.76
CA THR A 88 -14.31 -1.70 -33.17
C THR A 88 -13.29 -1.56 -34.30
N THR A 89 -12.13 -2.21 -34.17
CA THR A 89 -11.05 -2.13 -35.17
C THR A 89 -11.47 -2.74 -36.51
N LEU A 90 -12.13 -3.90 -36.51
CA LEU A 90 -12.61 -4.55 -37.74
C LEU A 90 -13.67 -3.70 -38.45
N CYS A 91 -14.59 -3.07 -37.70
CA CYS A 91 -15.55 -2.13 -38.29
C CYS A 91 -14.85 -0.91 -38.91
N LEU A 92 -13.81 -0.37 -38.28
CA LEU A 92 -13.04 0.75 -38.82
C LEU A 92 -12.23 0.36 -40.07
N ALA A 93 -11.71 -0.86 -40.13
CA ALA A 93 -11.02 -1.39 -41.31
C ALA A 93 -12.00 -1.51 -42.50
N LEU A 94 -13.20 -2.07 -42.28
CA LEU A 94 -14.25 -2.14 -43.30
C LEU A 94 -14.74 -0.76 -43.74
N ALA A 95 -14.88 0.20 -42.80
CA ALA A 95 -15.21 1.58 -43.16
C ALA A 95 -14.12 2.22 -44.03
N ALA A 96 -12.84 1.94 -43.74
CA ALA A 96 -11.73 2.41 -44.57
C ALA A 96 -11.73 1.77 -45.97
N ILE A 97 -12.10 0.49 -46.10
CA ILE A 97 -12.28 -0.19 -47.40
C ILE A 97 -13.46 0.43 -48.16
N ARG A 98 -14.61 0.60 -47.52
CA ARG A 98 -15.81 1.26 -48.07
C ARG A 98 -15.45 2.62 -48.67
N ASP A 99 -14.72 3.45 -47.92
CA ASP A 99 -14.31 4.77 -48.39
C ASP A 99 -13.19 4.74 -49.44
N HIS A 100 -12.44 3.64 -49.55
CA HIS A 100 -11.42 3.47 -50.60
C HIS A 100 -12.05 3.10 -51.95
N VAL A 101 -13.15 2.32 -51.93
CA VAL A 101 -13.84 1.89 -53.15
C VAL A 101 -14.99 2.82 -53.56
N ALA A 102 -15.48 3.70 -52.68
CA ALA A 102 -16.69 4.52 -52.90
C ALA A 102 -16.70 5.33 -54.22
N ASP A 103 -15.57 5.92 -54.61
CA ASP A 103 -15.48 6.75 -55.82
C ASP A 103 -15.47 5.92 -57.12
N VAL A 104 -15.09 4.64 -57.04
CA VAL A 104 -14.88 3.77 -58.20
C VAL A 104 -15.98 2.72 -58.33
N GLN A 105 -16.47 2.21 -57.19
CA GLN A 105 -17.48 1.15 -57.07
C GLN A 105 -18.50 1.50 -55.97
N PRO A 106 -19.40 2.46 -56.23
CA PRO A 106 -20.36 2.94 -55.22
C PRO A 106 -21.34 1.84 -54.75
N ASP A 107 -21.72 0.91 -55.61
CA ASP A 107 -22.62 -0.20 -55.26
C ASP A 107 -21.97 -1.15 -54.25
N GLU A 108 -20.67 -1.42 -54.38
CA GLU A 108 -19.91 -2.22 -53.40
C GLU A 108 -19.72 -1.47 -52.08
N ALA A 109 -19.53 -0.16 -52.11
CA ALA A 109 -19.49 0.65 -50.90
C ALA A 109 -20.84 0.62 -50.15
N GLU A 110 -21.97 0.72 -50.86
CA GLU A 110 -23.30 0.58 -50.26
C GLU A 110 -23.49 -0.84 -49.69
N ARG A 111 -23.01 -1.88 -50.37
CA ARG A 111 -23.04 -3.26 -49.85
C ARG A 111 -22.29 -3.39 -48.52
N ILE A 112 -21.05 -2.87 -48.43
CA ILE A 112 -20.25 -2.96 -47.20
C ILE A 112 -20.95 -2.27 -46.03
N ASP A 113 -21.58 -1.12 -46.29
CA ASP A 113 -22.37 -0.41 -45.29
C ASP A 113 -23.53 -1.28 -44.79
N GLU A 114 -24.37 -1.76 -45.70
CA GLU A 114 -25.58 -2.52 -45.36
C GLU A 114 -25.31 -3.88 -44.70
N GLU A 115 -24.26 -4.57 -45.15
CA GLU A 115 -23.94 -5.91 -44.67
C GLU A 115 -23.26 -5.88 -43.30
N TYR A 116 -22.39 -4.89 -43.04
CA TYR A 116 -21.47 -4.95 -41.91
C TYR A 116 -21.53 -3.75 -40.95
N LEU A 117 -21.78 -2.53 -41.44
CA LEU A 117 -21.54 -1.31 -40.64
C LEU A 117 -22.82 -0.67 -40.10
N ILE A 118 -23.93 -0.73 -40.83
CA ILE A 118 -25.17 -0.01 -40.51
C ILE A 118 -26.43 -0.89 -40.51
N ASN A 119 -27.43 -0.41 -39.77
CA ASN A 119 -28.81 -0.87 -39.83
C ASN A 119 -29.61 0.15 -40.65
N LYS A 120 -29.66 0.01 -41.98
CA LYS A 120 -30.23 1.00 -42.93
C LYS A 120 -31.61 1.54 -42.54
N ARG A 121 -32.47 0.72 -41.94
CA ARG A 121 -33.85 1.08 -41.54
C ARG A 121 -33.98 1.68 -40.14
N LYS A 122 -32.88 1.87 -39.41
CA LYS A 122 -32.85 2.43 -38.05
C LYS A 122 -32.27 3.84 -38.06
N SER A 123 -32.65 4.64 -37.06
CA SER A 123 -32.23 6.04 -36.89
C SER A 123 -31.47 6.24 -35.58
N GLY A 124 -30.78 7.38 -35.42
CA GLY A 124 -30.03 7.69 -34.21
C GLY A 124 -28.90 6.71 -33.96
N ASN A 125 -28.72 6.25 -32.72
CA ASN A 125 -27.68 5.29 -32.35
C ASN A 125 -27.97 3.88 -32.88
N ASP A 126 -29.24 3.50 -33.04
CA ASP A 126 -29.64 2.18 -33.58
C ASP A 126 -29.22 1.99 -35.05
N HIS A 127 -28.88 3.08 -35.75
CA HIS A 127 -28.35 3.06 -37.11
C HIS A 127 -27.02 2.30 -37.22
N TYR A 128 -26.22 2.20 -36.16
CA TYR A 128 -24.92 1.55 -36.20
C TYR A 128 -24.99 0.09 -35.77
N ARG A 129 -24.28 -0.79 -36.49
CA ARG A 129 -24.17 -2.22 -36.15
C ARG A 129 -23.39 -2.44 -34.85
N LEU A 130 -22.32 -1.67 -34.66
CA LEU A 130 -21.56 -1.57 -33.43
C LEU A 130 -21.73 -0.17 -32.85
N LEU A 131 -22.10 -0.07 -31.57
CA LEU A 131 -22.17 1.17 -30.83
C LEU A 131 -21.06 1.17 -29.76
N PRO A 132 -19.94 1.90 -29.95
CA PRO A 132 -18.83 1.90 -29.00
C PRO A 132 -19.15 2.70 -27.73
N THR A 133 -18.17 2.85 -26.84
CA THR A 133 -18.30 3.69 -25.62
C THR A 133 -18.63 5.14 -25.98
N GLN A 134 -19.27 5.86 -25.08
CA GLN A 134 -19.73 7.25 -25.28
C GLN A 134 -18.62 8.17 -25.79
N ALA A 135 -17.41 8.04 -25.23
CA ALA A 135 -16.25 8.83 -25.62
C ALA A 135 -15.86 8.60 -27.10
N ASP A 136 -15.99 7.37 -27.58
CA ASP A 136 -15.60 6.96 -28.94
C ASP A 136 -16.72 7.17 -29.97
N ARG A 137 -18.00 7.24 -29.52
CA ARG A 137 -19.19 7.25 -30.40
C ARG A 137 -19.15 8.34 -31.46
N ARG A 138 -18.81 9.57 -31.08
CA ARG A 138 -18.86 10.71 -32.01
C ARG A 138 -17.94 10.48 -33.21
N GLN A 139 -16.73 10.00 -32.96
CA GLN A 139 -15.71 9.82 -33.99
C GLN A 139 -15.89 8.53 -34.77
N PHE A 140 -16.29 7.45 -34.09
CA PHE A 140 -16.72 6.24 -34.76
C PHE A 140 -17.90 6.53 -35.72
N ALA A 141 -18.93 7.22 -35.24
CA ALA A 141 -20.08 7.64 -36.04
C ALA A 141 -19.71 8.47 -37.28
N ALA A 142 -18.71 9.35 -37.15
CA ALA A 142 -18.24 10.19 -38.24
C ALA A 142 -17.60 9.35 -39.36
N HIS A 143 -16.77 8.36 -38.99
CA HIS A 143 -16.15 7.44 -39.95
C HIS A 143 -17.17 6.48 -40.58
N ILE A 144 -18.13 5.96 -39.82
CA ILE A 144 -19.16 5.07 -40.41
C ILE A 144 -20.08 5.83 -41.39
N ARG A 145 -20.45 7.08 -41.12
CA ARG A 145 -21.34 7.86 -42.02
C ARG A 145 -20.67 8.38 -43.31
N GLY A 146 -19.35 8.19 -43.50
CA GLY A 146 -18.66 8.56 -44.74
C GLY A 146 -18.45 10.07 -44.93
N ALA A 147 -18.61 10.89 -43.89
CA ALA A 147 -18.28 12.31 -43.98
C ALA A 147 -16.77 12.50 -43.72
N HIS A 148 -16.09 13.30 -44.57
CA HIS A 148 -14.71 13.74 -44.37
C HIS A 148 -14.52 14.39 -42.98
N ALA A 149 -14.24 13.58 -41.97
CA ALA A 149 -13.96 13.99 -40.61
C ALA A 149 -12.48 14.39 -40.50
N GLU A 150 -12.07 15.39 -41.28
CA GLU A 150 -10.85 16.12 -40.97
C GLU A 150 -11.18 17.13 -39.87
N ARG A 151 -11.06 16.69 -38.60
CA ARG A 151 -10.58 17.47 -37.43
C ARG A 151 -10.97 16.79 -36.12
N ALA A 152 -10.06 15.98 -35.59
CA ALA A 152 -9.61 16.09 -34.21
C ALA A 152 -8.25 15.41 -34.09
N ALA A 153 -7.20 16.18 -33.81
CA ALA A 153 -5.90 15.62 -33.44
C ALA A 153 -6.02 14.99 -32.04
N GLY A 154 -5.62 13.72 -31.89
CA GLY A 154 -5.49 13.06 -30.58
C GLY A 154 -6.47 11.92 -30.27
N ASP A 155 -7.38 11.55 -31.16
CA ASP A 155 -8.33 10.45 -30.94
C ASP A 155 -7.80 9.10 -31.46
N SER A 156 -7.83 8.07 -30.61
CA SER A 156 -7.43 6.70 -30.95
C SER A 156 -8.27 6.08 -32.07
N VAL A 157 -9.58 6.35 -32.10
CA VAL A 157 -10.51 5.84 -33.14
C VAL A 157 -10.13 6.42 -34.51
N ALA A 158 -9.94 7.74 -34.57
CA ALA A 158 -9.52 8.42 -35.78
C ALA A 158 -8.11 8.00 -36.23
N THR A 159 -7.24 7.64 -35.29
CA THR A 159 -5.90 7.14 -35.59
C THR A 159 -5.95 5.74 -36.21
N ALA A 160 -6.79 4.84 -35.68
CA ALA A 160 -6.99 3.52 -36.26
C ALA A 160 -7.60 3.57 -37.66
N TYR A 161 -8.63 4.39 -37.88
CA TYR A 161 -9.21 4.57 -39.22
C TYR A 161 -8.16 5.10 -40.22
N ARG A 162 -7.41 6.15 -39.86
CA ARG A 162 -6.36 6.72 -40.71
C ARG A 162 -5.25 5.72 -41.02
N PHE A 163 -4.90 4.86 -40.05
CA PHE A 163 -3.94 3.79 -40.25
C PHE A 163 -4.38 2.86 -41.40
N PHE A 164 -5.62 2.35 -41.37
CA PHE A 164 -6.13 1.49 -42.43
C PHE A 164 -6.28 2.20 -43.76
N ARG A 165 -6.74 3.46 -43.78
CA ARG A 165 -6.77 4.27 -45.02
C ARG A 165 -5.39 4.39 -45.66
N ARG A 166 -4.35 4.68 -44.87
CA ARG A 166 -2.95 4.73 -45.35
C ARG A 166 -2.52 3.37 -45.89
N LYS A 167 -2.78 2.29 -45.15
CA LYS A 167 -2.38 0.95 -45.54
C LYS A 167 -3.06 0.43 -46.80
N LEU A 168 -4.33 0.76 -47.02
CA LEU A 168 -5.03 0.44 -48.26
C LEU A 168 -4.45 1.19 -49.47
N ILE A 169 -4.00 2.44 -49.29
CA ILE A 169 -3.30 3.18 -50.35
C ILE A 169 -1.91 2.59 -50.62
N GLU A 170 -1.17 2.18 -49.58
CA GLU A 170 0.14 1.54 -49.72
C GLU A 170 0.06 0.15 -50.39
N ALA A 171 -0.98 -0.62 -50.09
CA ALA A 171 -1.21 -1.95 -50.64
C ALA A 171 -1.86 -1.93 -52.03
N GLY A 172 -2.63 -0.90 -52.35
CA GLY A 172 -3.37 -0.81 -53.60
C GLY A 172 -2.46 -0.83 -54.82
N ASP A 173 -2.52 -1.91 -55.61
CA ASP A 173 -1.93 -1.97 -56.94
C ASP A 173 -2.96 -1.52 -57.99
N PRO A 174 -2.75 -0.39 -58.69
CA PRO A 174 -3.63 0.02 -59.78
C PRO A 174 -3.76 -1.02 -60.92
N ALA A 175 -2.82 -1.97 -61.00
CA ALA A 175 -2.83 -3.07 -61.96
C ALA A 175 -3.63 -4.30 -61.49
N ASP A 176 -3.97 -4.43 -60.20
CA ASP A 176 -4.85 -5.49 -59.67
C ASP A 176 -5.96 -4.93 -58.76
N PRO A 177 -7.06 -4.42 -59.34
CA PRO A 177 -8.21 -3.92 -58.58
C PRO A 177 -8.86 -4.96 -57.66
N GLN A 178 -8.58 -6.26 -57.84
CA GLN A 178 -9.13 -7.30 -56.97
C GLN A 178 -8.42 -7.39 -55.61
N ASP A 179 -7.27 -6.74 -55.44
CA ASP A 179 -6.49 -6.84 -54.20
C ASP A 179 -7.26 -6.30 -52.97
N VAL A 180 -7.94 -5.16 -53.13
CA VAL A 180 -8.79 -4.58 -52.07
C VAL A 180 -9.97 -5.48 -51.72
N PHE A 181 -10.56 -6.17 -52.70
CA PHE A 181 -11.65 -7.13 -52.46
C PHE A 181 -11.15 -8.41 -51.79
N ARG A 182 -9.91 -8.83 -52.05
CA ARG A 182 -9.28 -9.95 -51.30
C ARG A 182 -9.01 -9.56 -49.85
N ILE A 183 -8.62 -8.31 -49.58
CA ILE A 183 -8.46 -7.78 -48.22
C ILE A 183 -9.82 -7.74 -47.49
N GLU A 184 -10.89 -7.27 -48.15
CA GLU A 184 -12.25 -7.36 -47.60
C GLU A 184 -12.62 -8.81 -47.30
N GLN A 185 -12.42 -9.71 -48.28
CA GLN A 185 -12.76 -11.12 -48.17
C GLN A 185 -11.95 -11.82 -47.06
N ALA A 186 -10.71 -11.41 -46.83
CA ALA A 186 -9.90 -11.89 -45.71
C ALA A 186 -10.58 -11.52 -44.39
N ILE A 187 -11.01 -10.27 -44.21
CA ILE A 187 -11.71 -9.80 -43.02
C ILE A 187 -13.03 -10.54 -42.80
N THR A 188 -13.83 -10.71 -43.86
CA THR A 188 -15.17 -11.28 -43.75
C THR A 188 -15.17 -12.81 -43.63
N SER A 189 -14.24 -13.48 -44.31
CA SER A 189 -14.33 -14.92 -44.57
C SER A 189 -13.13 -15.74 -44.10
N ARG A 190 -12.04 -15.11 -43.63
CA ARG A 190 -10.84 -15.80 -43.13
C ARG A 190 -10.51 -15.51 -41.67
N LEU A 191 -11.11 -14.49 -41.06
CA LEU A 191 -10.92 -14.19 -39.63
C LEU A 191 -11.99 -14.87 -38.76
N THR A 192 -11.56 -15.81 -37.91
CA THR A 192 -12.43 -16.55 -36.99
C THR A 192 -12.35 -16.00 -35.57
N LEU A 193 -13.51 -16.01 -34.90
CA LEU A 193 -13.71 -15.58 -33.52
C LEU A 193 -14.48 -16.67 -32.76
N VAL A 194 -14.23 -16.80 -31.45
CA VAL A 194 -15.11 -17.59 -30.57
C VAL A 194 -16.13 -16.66 -29.94
N ALA A 195 -17.38 -16.73 -30.37
CA ALA A 195 -18.48 -15.99 -29.77
C ALA A 195 -19.05 -16.76 -28.57
N VAL A 196 -18.88 -16.21 -27.38
CA VAL A 196 -19.47 -16.72 -26.13
C VAL A 196 -20.70 -15.89 -25.81
N THR A 197 -21.88 -16.51 -25.88
CA THR A 197 -23.16 -15.83 -25.61
C THR A 197 -23.69 -16.25 -24.25
N ALA A 198 -23.89 -15.27 -23.37
CA ALA A 198 -24.57 -15.45 -22.09
C ALA A 198 -26.08 -15.58 -22.29
N GLU A 199 -26.71 -16.43 -21.47
CA GLU A 199 -28.17 -16.61 -21.44
C GLU A 199 -28.84 -15.52 -20.59
N ARG A 200 -30.16 -15.31 -20.76
CA ARG A 200 -30.90 -14.27 -20.00
C ARG A 200 -30.83 -14.44 -18.47
N GLY A 201 -30.60 -15.65 -17.98
CA GLY A 201 -30.43 -15.95 -16.55
C GLY A 201 -28.97 -15.95 -16.07
N ASP A 202 -28.01 -15.84 -16.99
CA ASP A 202 -26.59 -15.84 -16.63
C ASP A 202 -26.23 -14.52 -15.94
N ASN A 203 -25.46 -14.61 -14.85
CA ASN A 203 -24.98 -13.42 -14.16
C ASN A 203 -23.81 -12.81 -14.94
N VAL A 204 -24.13 -11.83 -15.78
CA VAL A 204 -23.15 -11.11 -16.62
C VAL A 204 -22.00 -10.53 -15.78
N HIS A 205 -22.25 -10.15 -14.52
CA HIS A 205 -21.19 -9.65 -13.63
C HIS A 205 -20.17 -10.73 -13.31
N ARG A 206 -20.61 -11.95 -12.97
CA ARG A 206 -19.71 -13.07 -12.70
C ARG A 206 -18.93 -13.48 -13.95
N ILE A 207 -19.57 -13.41 -15.11
CA ILE A 207 -18.90 -13.64 -16.40
C ILE A 207 -17.79 -12.60 -16.58
N PHE A 208 -18.10 -11.32 -16.41
CA PHE A 208 -17.12 -10.24 -16.50
C PHE A 208 -15.98 -10.40 -15.49
N GLU A 209 -16.27 -10.68 -14.22
CA GLU A 209 -15.26 -10.92 -13.17
C GLU A 209 -14.36 -12.09 -13.53
N SER A 210 -14.93 -13.23 -13.95
CA SER A 210 -14.16 -14.43 -14.30
C SER A 210 -13.22 -14.21 -15.48
N LEU A 211 -13.66 -13.43 -16.49
CA LEU A 211 -12.88 -13.13 -17.69
C LEU A 211 -11.77 -12.10 -17.43
N ASN A 212 -12.03 -11.11 -16.57
CA ASN A 212 -11.01 -10.12 -16.20
C ASN A 212 -10.00 -10.65 -15.16
N ASN A 213 -10.27 -11.80 -14.54
CA ASN A 213 -9.30 -12.48 -13.69
C ASN A 213 -8.16 -13.12 -14.50
N THR A 214 -8.32 -13.26 -15.82
CA THR A 214 -7.31 -13.72 -16.77
C THR A 214 -6.80 -12.55 -17.61
N GLY A 215 -5.71 -11.89 -17.19
CA GLY A 215 -5.08 -10.77 -17.92
C GLY A 215 -4.57 -9.63 -17.02
N LEU A 216 -4.41 -8.43 -17.60
CA LEU A 216 -4.08 -7.19 -16.86
C LEU A 216 -5.20 -6.87 -15.86
N LYS A 217 -4.90 -6.98 -14.56
CA LYS A 217 -5.87 -6.77 -13.49
C LYS A 217 -6.43 -5.35 -13.50
N LEU A 218 -7.76 -5.24 -13.48
CA LEU A 218 -8.47 -3.99 -13.25
C LEU A 218 -8.25 -3.50 -11.82
N SER A 219 -8.27 -2.18 -11.63
CA SER A 219 -8.23 -1.56 -10.30
C SER A 219 -9.52 -1.83 -9.50
N GLN A 220 -9.53 -1.57 -8.18
CA GLN A 220 -10.76 -1.73 -7.40
C GLN A 220 -11.83 -0.70 -7.85
N ALA A 221 -11.39 0.51 -8.21
CA ALA A 221 -12.27 1.53 -8.77
C ALA A 221 -12.91 1.09 -10.11
N ASP A 222 -12.13 0.47 -11.00
CA ASP A 222 -12.66 -0.05 -12.28
C ASP A 222 -13.69 -1.15 -12.04
N LEU A 223 -13.36 -2.14 -11.19
CA LEU A 223 -14.29 -3.23 -10.86
C LEU A 223 -15.59 -2.68 -10.29
N LEU A 224 -15.50 -1.72 -9.35
CA LEU A 224 -16.65 -1.10 -8.73
C LEU A 224 -17.46 -0.24 -9.71
N ARG A 225 -16.81 0.59 -10.54
CA ARG A 225 -17.47 1.31 -11.64
C ARG A 225 -18.29 0.34 -12.49
N ASN A 226 -17.66 -0.77 -12.89
CA ASN A 226 -18.29 -1.70 -13.81
C ASN A 226 -19.53 -2.35 -13.19
N TYR A 227 -19.40 -2.79 -11.94
CA TYR A 227 -20.53 -3.30 -11.18
C TYR A 227 -21.67 -2.29 -11.06
N LEU A 228 -21.37 -1.04 -10.71
CA LEU A 228 -22.39 0.01 -10.52
C LEU A 228 -23.17 0.27 -11.81
N PHE A 229 -22.50 0.42 -12.95
CA PHE A 229 -23.17 0.70 -14.23
C PHE A 229 -23.88 -0.51 -14.82
N MET A 230 -23.40 -1.72 -14.57
CA MET A 230 -24.15 -2.93 -14.92
C MET A 230 -25.47 -3.04 -14.12
N ARG A 231 -25.52 -2.45 -12.93
CA ARG A 231 -26.73 -2.35 -12.10
C ARG A 231 -27.58 -1.09 -12.40
N LEU A 232 -27.25 -0.33 -13.46
CA LEU A 232 -28.01 0.82 -13.95
C LEU A 232 -28.47 0.64 -15.42
N PRO A 233 -29.25 -0.41 -15.74
CA PRO A 233 -29.59 -0.74 -17.12
C PRO A 233 -30.51 0.29 -17.81
N THR A 234 -31.27 1.09 -17.06
CA THR A 234 -32.15 2.11 -17.63
C THR A 234 -31.64 3.53 -17.40
N ARG A 235 -30.97 3.79 -16.28
CA ARG A 235 -30.50 5.14 -15.90
C ARG A 235 -29.00 5.37 -16.15
N GLY A 236 -28.26 4.34 -16.56
CA GLY A 236 -26.80 4.37 -16.63
C GLY A 236 -26.22 5.53 -17.44
N GLU A 237 -26.80 5.84 -18.60
CA GLU A 237 -26.31 6.93 -19.47
C GLU A 237 -26.48 8.30 -18.83
N HIS A 238 -27.66 8.59 -18.29
CA HIS A 238 -27.92 9.83 -17.55
C HIS A 238 -27.02 9.98 -16.34
N VAL A 239 -26.86 8.91 -15.53
CA VAL A 239 -26.01 8.92 -14.34
C VAL A 239 -24.54 9.10 -14.71
N TYR A 240 -24.10 8.49 -15.82
CA TYR A 240 -22.75 8.64 -16.31
C TYR A 240 -22.45 10.09 -16.70
N GLU A 241 -23.25 10.67 -17.59
CA GLU A 241 -23.04 12.03 -18.10
C GLU A 241 -23.17 13.09 -17.00
N THR A 242 -24.12 12.90 -16.08
CA THR A 242 -24.45 13.92 -15.07
C THR A 242 -23.51 13.91 -13.87
N TYR A 243 -23.05 12.72 -13.44
CA TYR A 243 -22.34 12.57 -12.16
C TYR A 243 -20.99 11.85 -12.27
N TRP A 244 -20.90 10.78 -13.06
CA TRP A 244 -19.68 9.98 -13.11
C TRP A 244 -18.59 10.61 -13.98
N LEU A 245 -18.93 11.09 -15.17
CA LEU A 245 -17.98 11.69 -16.08
C LEU A 245 -17.29 12.93 -15.47
N PRO A 246 -18.00 13.90 -14.84
CA PRO A 246 -17.34 15.00 -14.15
C PRO A 246 -16.38 14.55 -13.03
N LEU A 247 -16.74 13.46 -12.34
CA LEU A 247 -15.91 12.86 -11.28
C LEU A 247 -14.67 12.18 -11.85
N GLN A 248 -14.80 11.45 -12.97
CA GLN A 248 -13.70 10.81 -13.68
C GLN A 248 -12.75 11.83 -14.32
N ASP A 249 -13.26 12.96 -14.82
CA ASP A 249 -12.44 14.04 -15.39
C ASP A 249 -11.74 14.86 -14.30
N SER A 250 -12.24 14.81 -13.06
CA SER A 250 -11.70 15.56 -11.92
C SER A 250 -10.61 14.83 -11.15
N LEU A 251 -10.59 13.49 -11.20
CA LEU A 251 -9.74 12.65 -10.36
C LEU A 251 -9.02 11.60 -11.19
N SER A 252 -7.77 11.31 -10.87
CA SER A 252 -7.09 10.11 -11.35
C SER A 252 -7.77 8.84 -10.82
N ASN A 253 -7.46 7.70 -11.44
CA ASN A 253 -8.09 6.44 -11.05
C ASN A 253 -7.74 6.01 -9.59
N ASP A 254 -6.53 6.32 -9.12
CA ASP A 254 -6.10 6.05 -7.74
C ASP A 254 -6.82 6.97 -6.73
N GLU A 255 -7.00 8.24 -7.08
CA GLU A 255 -7.77 9.21 -6.30
C GLU A 255 -9.25 8.83 -6.22
N LEU A 256 -9.81 8.35 -7.34
CA LEU A 256 -11.17 7.83 -7.39
C LEU A 256 -11.32 6.59 -6.48
N GLU A 257 -10.38 5.65 -6.52
CA GLU A 257 -10.34 4.50 -5.61
C GLU A 257 -10.30 4.96 -4.14
N GLN A 258 -9.49 5.97 -3.84
CA GLN A 258 -9.39 6.54 -2.49
C GLN A 258 -10.69 7.19 -2.04
N LEU A 259 -11.36 7.97 -2.89
CA LEU A 259 -12.66 8.57 -2.60
C LEU A 259 -13.74 7.51 -2.34
N MET A 260 -13.79 6.47 -3.17
CA MET A 260 -14.72 5.35 -2.99
C MET A 260 -14.48 4.58 -1.70
N TRP A 261 -13.21 4.40 -1.30
CA TRP A 261 -12.86 3.83 0.00
C TRP A 261 -13.25 4.75 1.17
N LEU A 262 -12.97 6.07 1.07
CA LEU A 262 -13.39 7.04 2.08
C LEU A 262 -14.91 7.06 2.27
N GLN A 263 -15.68 6.91 1.19
CA GLN A 263 -17.13 6.80 1.25
C GLN A 263 -17.59 5.63 2.13
N LEU A 264 -16.97 4.45 2.01
CA LEU A 264 -17.29 3.30 2.87
C LEU A 264 -17.01 3.58 4.34
N VAL A 265 -15.85 4.17 4.64
CA VAL A 265 -15.44 4.49 6.02
C VAL A 265 -16.41 5.50 6.64
N LEU A 266 -16.79 6.54 5.89
CA LEU A 266 -17.76 7.54 6.31
C LEU A 266 -19.17 6.97 6.50
N ASP A 267 -19.50 5.89 5.80
CA ASP A 267 -20.76 5.17 5.93
C ASP A 267 -20.75 4.15 7.09
N GLY A 268 -19.65 4.05 7.84
CA GLY A 268 -19.55 3.27 9.08
C GLY A 268 -18.74 1.98 9.00
N ASP A 269 -18.14 1.66 7.85
CA ASP A 269 -17.24 0.50 7.72
C ASP A 269 -15.80 0.91 8.05
N ASP A 270 -15.48 1.00 9.34
CA ASP A 270 -14.18 1.45 9.84
C ASP A 270 -13.07 0.39 9.81
N ARG A 271 -13.35 -0.80 9.26
CA ARG A 271 -12.39 -1.93 9.16
C ARG A 271 -12.06 -2.32 7.72
N VAL A 272 -12.76 -1.77 6.73
CA VAL A 272 -12.51 -2.10 5.33
C VAL A 272 -11.12 -1.65 4.88
N ARG A 273 -10.37 -2.59 4.28
CA ARG A 273 -9.09 -2.29 3.64
C ARG A 273 -9.35 -1.82 2.21
N ARG A 274 -8.50 -0.92 1.70
CA ARG A 274 -8.64 -0.38 0.33
C ARG A 274 -8.69 -1.47 -0.76
N GLN A 275 -7.89 -2.54 -0.59
CA GLN A 275 -7.86 -3.67 -1.51
C GLN A 275 -9.15 -4.51 -1.53
N ASP A 276 -9.99 -4.39 -0.49
CA ASP A 276 -11.24 -5.13 -0.35
C ASP A 276 -12.46 -4.24 -0.73
N LEU A 277 -12.23 -3.03 -1.24
CA LEU A 277 -13.24 -2.02 -1.59
C LEU A 277 -14.36 -2.60 -2.46
N TYR A 278 -14.00 -3.29 -3.54
CA TYR A 278 -14.97 -3.84 -4.48
C TYR A 278 -15.88 -4.86 -3.79
N ALA A 279 -15.29 -5.84 -3.12
CA ALA A 279 -16.01 -6.93 -2.46
C ALA A 279 -16.92 -6.39 -1.36
N ALA A 280 -16.45 -5.43 -0.56
CA ALA A 280 -17.23 -4.79 0.49
C ALA A 280 -18.45 -4.05 -0.08
N GLN A 281 -18.27 -3.26 -1.14
CA GLN A 281 -19.39 -2.54 -1.75
C GLN A 281 -20.38 -3.47 -2.46
N GLN A 282 -19.90 -4.46 -3.20
CA GLN A 282 -20.76 -5.46 -3.83
C GLN A 282 -21.65 -6.14 -2.79
N GLN A 283 -21.07 -6.61 -1.69
CA GLN A 283 -21.81 -7.23 -0.60
C GLN A 283 -22.86 -6.28 0.01
N ARG A 284 -22.54 -5.00 0.16
CA ARG A 284 -23.47 -3.98 0.70
C ARG A 284 -24.66 -3.75 -0.24
N PHE A 285 -24.44 -3.64 -1.54
CA PHE A 285 -25.51 -3.44 -2.53
C PHE A 285 -26.36 -4.69 -2.75
N GLU A 286 -25.78 -5.88 -2.63
CA GLU A 286 -26.51 -7.16 -2.71
C GLU A 286 -27.39 -7.37 -1.48
N ARG A 287 -26.85 -7.23 -0.26
CA ARG A 287 -27.63 -7.36 0.99
C ARG A 287 -28.79 -6.37 1.08
N ALA A 288 -28.62 -5.16 0.53
CA ALA A 288 -29.64 -4.12 0.57
C ALA A 288 -30.67 -4.21 -0.58
N GLU A 289 -30.57 -5.25 -1.43
CA GLU A 289 -31.32 -5.41 -2.70
C GLU A 289 -31.42 -4.08 -3.45
N ALA A 290 -30.27 -3.46 -3.70
CA ALA A 290 -30.24 -2.07 -4.12
C ALA A 290 -30.90 -1.85 -5.50
N SER A 291 -31.89 -0.97 -5.55
CA SER A 291 -32.53 -0.52 -6.80
C SER A 291 -31.63 0.45 -7.57
N GLU A 292 -31.94 0.70 -8.85
CA GLU A 292 -31.22 1.72 -9.65
C GLU A 292 -31.19 3.08 -8.94
N ALA A 293 -32.28 3.46 -8.25
CA ALA A 293 -32.36 4.71 -7.51
C ALA A 293 -31.36 4.78 -6.34
N LYS A 294 -31.12 3.67 -5.62
CA LYS A 294 -30.13 3.62 -4.53
C LYS A 294 -28.70 3.71 -5.07
N ILE A 295 -28.42 3.08 -6.22
CA ILE A 295 -27.09 3.13 -6.85
C ILE A 295 -26.82 4.52 -7.43
N GLU A 296 -27.80 5.15 -8.05
CA GLU A 296 -27.69 6.55 -8.48
C GLU A 296 -27.45 7.47 -7.28
N ALA A 297 -28.18 7.29 -6.18
CA ALA A 297 -27.96 8.09 -4.97
C ALA A 297 -26.52 7.94 -4.44
N TYR A 298 -25.95 6.74 -4.50
CA TYR A 298 -24.54 6.50 -4.17
C TYR A 298 -23.57 7.25 -5.10
N ILE A 299 -23.74 7.15 -6.42
CA ILE A 299 -22.87 7.84 -7.38
C ILE A 299 -23.01 9.37 -7.23
N LYS A 300 -24.23 9.87 -7.01
CA LYS A 300 -24.49 11.28 -6.73
C LYS A 300 -23.77 11.75 -5.47
N GLU A 301 -23.75 10.93 -4.43
CA GLU A 301 -23.02 11.22 -3.20
C GLU A 301 -21.50 11.23 -3.40
N LEU A 302 -20.95 10.29 -4.18
CA LEU A 302 -19.54 10.32 -4.59
C LEU A 302 -19.21 11.61 -5.34
N HIS A 303 -20.05 11.99 -6.31
CA HIS A 303 -19.87 13.22 -7.09
C HIS A 303 -19.90 14.46 -6.18
N ARG A 304 -20.82 14.52 -5.21
CA ARG A 304 -20.84 15.61 -4.21
C ARG A 304 -19.55 15.65 -3.39
N ARG A 305 -19.12 14.51 -2.83
CA ARG A 305 -17.92 14.40 -1.99
C ARG A 305 -16.61 14.59 -2.74
N CYS A 306 -16.61 14.43 -4.07
CA CYS A 306 -15.46 14.77 -4.91
C CYS A 306 -14.99 16.21 -4.67
N ALA A 307 -15.92 17.16 -4.52
CA ALA A 307 -15.58 18.55 -4.23
C ALA A 307 -14.83 18.73 -2.90
N HIS A 308 -15.17 17.94 -1.87
CA HIS A 308 -14.46 17.96 -0.59
C HIS A 308 -13.10 17.28 -0.69
N PHE A 309 -13.06 16.12 -1.35
CA PHE A 309 -11.84 15.36 -1.52
C PHE A 309 -10.79 16.14 -2.33
N ARG A 310 -11.22 16.86 -3.38
CA ARG A 310 -10.36 17.78 -4.13
C ARG A 310 -9.68 18.80 -3.23
N ARG A 311 -10.40 19.42 -2.29
CA ARG A 311 -9.80 20.39 -1.34
C ARG A 311 -8.77 19.74 -0.42
N LEU A 312 -8.86 18.44 -0.16
CA LEU A 312 -7.85 17.72 0.63
C LEU A 312 -6.55 17.48 -0.17
N ILE A 313 -6.66 17.15 -1.46
CA ILE A 313 -5.50 16.87 -2.34
C ILE A 313 -4.96 18.13 -3.05
N HIS A 314 -5.77 19.18 -3.13
CA HIS A 314 -5.47 20.51 -3.68
C HIS A 314 -5.93 21.59 -2.69
N PRO A 315 -5.21 21.78 -1.56
CA PRO A 315 -5.60 22.74 -0.53
C PRO A 315 -5.81 24.17 -1.03
N GLU A 316 -5.16 24.57 -2.12
CA GLU A 316 -5.34 25.87 -2.78
C GLU A 316 -6.78 26.12 -3.27
N GLU A 317 -7.58 25.07 -3.48
CA GLU A 317 -8.99 25.17 -3.87
C GLU A 317 -9.93 25.51 -2.71
N GLU A 318 -9.48 25.41 -1.45
CA GLU A 318 -10.31 25.75 -0.29
C GLU A 318 -10.51 27.27 -0.20
N PRO A 319 -11.76 27.78 -0.23
CA PRO A 319 -12.02 29.22 -0.22
C PRO A 319 -11.62 29.91 1.09
N ASP A 320 -11.87 29.28 2.25
CA ASP A 320 -11.59 29.90 3.53
C ASP A 320 -10.09 29.87 3.86
N ALA A 321 -9.51 31.04 4.14
CA ALA A 321 -8.06 31.15 4.37
C ALA A 321 -7.58 30.39 5.62
N SER A 322 -8.41 30.30 6.66
CA SER A 322 -8.05 29.62 7.91
C SER A 322 -8.08 28.10 7.75
N VAL A 323 -9.08 27.58 7.04
CA VAL A 323 -9.19 26.15 6.71
C VAL A 323 -8.10 25.76 5.72
N ARG A 324 -7.92 26.54 4.65
CA ARG A 324 -6.86 26.35 3.65
C ARG A 324 -5.47 26.26 4.29
N ALA A 325 -5.16 27.13 5.25
CA ALA A 325 -3.89 27.10 5.95
C ALA A 325 -3.66 25.78 6.72
N HIS A 326 -4.70 25.22 7.35
CA HIS A 326 -4.60 23.92 8.02
C HIS A 326 -4.46 22.76 7.02
N LEU A 327 -5.20 22.80 5.91
CA LEU A 327 -5.09 21.79 4.85
C LEU A 327 -3.69 21.77 4.24
N HIS A 328 -3.09 22.93 3.94
CA HIS A 328 -1.70 23.01 3.48
C HIS A 328 -0.71 22.41 4.50
N ARG A 329 -0.92 22.62 5.80
CA ARG A 329 -0.04 22.04 6.83
C ARG A 329 -0.19 20.51 6.91
N LEU A 330 -1.41 20.00 6.82
CA LEU A 330 -1.69 18.56 6.85
C LEU A 330 -1.19 17.87 5.57
N ASP A 331 -1.28 18.53 4.42
CA ASP A 331 -0.70 18.07 3.16
C ASP A 331 0.84 18.08 3.22
N ALA A 332 1.45 19.18 3.67
CA ALA A 332 2.90 19.27 3.88
C ALA A 332 3.41 18.22 4.89
N TRP A 333 2.59 17.83 5.87
CA TRP A 333 2.87 16.74 6.80
C TRP A 333 2.74 15.34 6.18
N GLN A 334 2.06 15.22 5.03
CA GLN A 334 1.60 14.00 4.38
C GLN A 334 0.61 13.20 5.22
N ALA A 335 -0.38 13.89 5.80
CA ALA A 335 -1.34 13.34 6.75
C ALA A 335 -2.53 12.60 6.11
N ALA A 336 -2.33 11.86 5.01
CA ALA A 336 -3.42 11.16 4.29
C ALA A 336 -4.25 10.22 5.18
N VAL A 337 -3.66 9.71 6.26
CA VAL A 337 -4.33 8.89 7.29
C VAL A 337 -5.50 9.62 7.96
N THR A 338 -5.52 10.96 7.93
CA THR A 338 -6.54 11.81 8.55
C THR A 338 -7.75 12.08 7.67
N TYR A 339 -7.69 11.70 6.39
CA TYR A 339 -8.74 12.01 5.41
C TYR A 339 -10.16 11.59 5.84
N PRO A 340 -10.39 10.45 6.53
CA PRO A 340 -11.73 10.14 7.03
C PRO A 340 -12.30 11.22 7.96
N ALA A 341 -11.47 11.77 8.86
CA ALA A 341 -11.88 12.85 9.75
C ALA A 341 -12.04 14.18 9.00
N LEU A 342 -11.11 14.52 8.09
CA LEU A 342 -11.20 15.76 7.31
C LEU A 342 -12.42 15.78 6.38
N MET A 343 -12.70 14.67 5.70
CA MET A 343 -13.91 14.52 4.87
C MET A 343 -15.19 14.71 5.70
N LEU A 344 -15.23 14.13 6.90
CA LEU A 344 -16.35 14.31 7.82
C LEU A 344 -16.52 15.79 8.21
N LEU A 345 -15.44 16.49 8.54
CA LEU A 345 -15.50 17.91 8.91
C LEU A 345 -16.02 18.78 7.75
N LEU A 346 -15.52 18.57 6.52
CA LEU A 346 -15.98 19.30 5.34
C LEU A 346 -17.45 18.98 5.00
N ASP A 347 -17.88 17.72 5.15
CA ASP A 347 -19.27 17.32 4.96
C ASP A 347 -20.20 17.98 5.99
N ARG A 348 -19.78 18.07 7.25
CA ARG A 348 -20.53 18.72 8.33
C ARG A 348 -20.56 20.25 8.15
N GLN A 349 -19.48 20.85 7.65
CA GLN A 349 -19.44 22.27 7.30
C GLN A 349 -20.39 22.59 6.14
N GLU A 350 -20.43 21.76 5.08
CA GLU A 350 -21.38 21.95 3.97
C GLU A 350 -22.84 21.87 4.45
N ARG A 351 -23.13 21.03 5.44
CA ARG A 351 -24.46 20.91 6.06
C ARG A 351 -24.81 22.06 7.01
N GLY A 352 -23.88 22.99 7.26
CA GLY A 352 -24.06 24.11 8.18
C GLY A 352 -23.97 23.71 9.66
N GLU A 353 -23.41 22.54 9.97
CA GLU A 353 -23.20 22.07 11.34
C GLU A 353 -21.90 22.60 11.97
N LEU A 354 -20.98 23.09 11.12
CA LEU A 354 -19.75 23.80 11.49
C LEU A 354 -19.62 25.06 10.64
N ASP A 355 -19.05 26.11 11.21
CA ASP A 355 -18.51 27.22 10.42
C ASP A 355 -17.01 27.02 10.12
N ALA A 356 -16.42 27.91 9.32
CA ALA A 356 -15.02 27.81 8.95
C ALA A 356 -14.06 27.92 10.15
N SER A 357 -14.42 28.69 11.18
CA SER A 357 -13.62 28.87 12.39
C SER A 357 -13.60 27.57 13.21
N ASP A 358 -14.75 26.92 13.38
CA ASP A 358 -14.86 25.64 14.06
C ASP A 358 -14.24 24.49 13.26
N THR A 359 -14.32 24.51 11.92
CA THR A 359 -13.57 23.58 11.06
C THR A 359 -12.07 23.75 11.26
N ALA A 360 -11.56 24.99 11.22
CA ALA A 360 -10.14 25.26 11.44
C ALA A 360 -9.70 24.86 12.86
N ARG A 361 -10.53 25.10 13.87
CA ARG A 361 -10.31 24.65 15.25
C ARG A 361 -10.22 23.13 15.35
N ALA A 362 -11.15 22.40 14.72
CA ALA A 362 -11.11 20.93 14.67
C ALA A 362 -9.85 20.40 13.94
N MET A 363 -9.45 21.01 12.82
CA MET A 363 -8.22 20.66 12.12
C MET A 363 -6.97 20.96 12.95
N SER A 364 -6.97 22.01 13.78
CA SER A 364 -5.87 22.31 14.70
C SER A 364 -5.66 21.20 15.74
N TYR A 365 -6.73 20.52 16.17
CA TYR A 365 -6.64 19.35 17.05
C TYR A 365 -6.01 18.15 16.35
N ILE A 366 -6.34 17.92 15.07
CA ILE A 366 -5.70 16.88 14.25
C ILE A 366 -4.22 17.17 14.07
N GLU A 367 -3.85 18.40 13.70
CA GLU A 367 -2.45 18.85 13.58
C GLU A 367 -1.71 18.63 14.90
N SER A 368 -2.26 19.12 16.01
CA SER A 368 -1.68 18.96 17.34
C SER A 368 -1.50 17.49 17.74
N PHE A 369 -2.51 16.66 17.50
CA PHE A 369 -2.45 15.23 17.78
C PHE A 369 -1.26 14.57 17.06
N LEU A 370 -1.05 14.88 15.78
CA LEU A 370 0.06 14.33 15.00
C LEU A 370 1.42 14.88 15.46
N VAL A 371 1.53 16.19 15.65
CA VAL A 371 2.81 16.85 16.00
C VAL A 371 3.27 16.45 17.40
N ARG A 372 2.37 16.52 18.39
CA ARG A 372 2.70 16.14 19.77
C ARG A 372 3.13 14.68 19.85
N ARG A 373 2.43 13.77 19.16
CA ARG A 373 2.83 12.36 19.08
C ARG A 373 4.22 12.18 18.47
N MET A 374 4.55 12.91 17.41
CA MET A 374 5.88 12.84 16.80
C MET A 374 6.98 13.28 17.77
N ILE A 375 6.81 14.45 18.40
CA ILE A 375 7.77 15.01 19.36
C ILE A 375 7.93 14.10 20.58
N CYS A 376 6.81 13.58 21.11
CA CYS A 376 6.79 12.69 22.26
C CYS A 376 7.06 11.22 21.91
N ARG A 377 7.34 10.90 20.64
CA ARG A 377 7.73 9.57 20.13
C ARG A 377 6.67 8.50 20.32
N VAL A 378 5.41 8.89 20.23
CA VAL A 378 4.32 7.93 20.22
C VAL A 378 4.29 7.23 18.85
N PRO A 379 4.27 5.88 18.81
CA PRO A 379 4.25 5.13 17.55
C PRO A 379 3.10 5.51 16.61
N THR A 380 3.33 5.40 15.31
CA THR A 380 2.35 5.79 14.26
C THR A 380 1.53 4.62 13.72
N ASN A 381 1.81 3.40 14.13
CA ASN A 381 1.15 2.16 13.68
C ASN A 381 -0.38 2.17 13.82
N ASN A 382 -0.91 2.90 14.80
CA ASN A 382 -2.36 2.94 15.07
C ASN A 382 -3.09 4.12 14.42
N LEU A 383 -2.40 5.05 13.74
CA LEU A 383 -3.03 6.27 13.21
C LEU A 383 -4.18 5.99 12.24
N ASN A 384 -3.99 5.03 11.31
CA ASN A 384 -5.03 4.65 10.35
C ASN A 384 -6.32 4.22 11.05
N ARG A 385 -6.21 3.34 12.06
CA ARG A 385 -7.36 2.83 12.80
C ARG A 385 -8.03 3.92 13.63
N ILE A 386 -7.25 4.81 14.25
CA ILE A 386 -7.77 5.95 15.01
C ILE A 386 -8.64 6.84 14.13
N PHE A 387 -8.11 7.28 12.99
CA PHE A 387 -8.82 8.21 12.11
C PHE A 387 -9.96 7.56 11.31
N GLN A 388 -9.83 6.29 10.90
CA GLN A 388 -10.93 5.53 10.29
C GLN A 388 -12.13 5.36 11.23
N SER A 389 -11.90 5.28 12.54
CA SER A 389 -12.98 5.17 13.53
C SER A 389 -13.71 6.50 13.81
N VAL A 390 -13.14 7.64 13.41
CA VAL A 390 -13.69 8.97 13.74
C VAL A 390 -15.13 9.15 13.24
N PRO A 391 -15.47 8.85 11.98
CA PRO A 391 -16.86 9.00 11.49
C PRO A 391 -17.90 8.23 12.30
N ALA A 392 -17.55 7.03 12.78
CA ALA A 392 -18.47 6.19 13.55
C ALA A 392 -18.54 6.55 15.05
N GLN A 393 -17.47 7.16 15.60
CA GLN A 393 -17.34 7.41 17.04
C GLN A 393 -17.47 8.88 17.44
N LEU A 394 -17.58 9.80 16.48
CA LEU A 394 -17.75 11.23 16.78
C LEU A 394 -19.08 11.45 17.53
N PRO A 395 -19.06 12.02 18.74
CA PRO A 395 -20.27 12.33 19.49
C PRO A 395 -21.21 13.26 18.70
N LEU A 396 -22.52 13.04 18.81
CA LEU A 396 -23.55 13.79 18.09
C LEU A 396 -24.23 14.87 18.95
N ASP A 397 -24.03 14.83 20.26
CA ASP A 397 -24.69 15.67 21.27
C ASP A 397 -23.84 16.88 21.72
N VAL A 398 -22.64 17.03 21.16
CA VAL A 398 -21.72 18.14 21.42
C VAL A 398 -21.29 18.80 20.11
N PRO A 399 -20.82 20.07 20.13
CA PRO A 399 -20.25 20.71 18.95
C PRO A 399 -19.14 19.86 18.34
N VAL A 400 -19.11 19.75 17.00
CA VAL A 400 -18.24 18.78 16.30
C VAL A 400 -16.75 18.95 16.64
N ALA A 401 -16.26 20.19 16.75
CA ALA A 401 -14.87 20.45 17.13
C ALA A 401 -14.55 19.93 18.55
N ASP A 402 -15.46 20.14 19.50
CA ASP A 402 -15.31 19.71 20.88
C ASP A 402 -15.45 18.19 21.00
N GLY A 403 -16.38 17.58 20.26
CA GLY A 403 -16.54 16.13 20.14
C GLY A 403 -15.31 15.45 19.55
N LEU A 404 -14.67 16.06 18.55
CA LEU A 404 -13.42 15.56 18.00
C LEU A 404 -12.28 15.65 19.02
N GLN A 405 -12.18 16.77 19.75
CA GLN A 405 -11.19 16.93 20.81
C GLN A 405 -11.38 15.87 21.91
N GLN A 406 -12.62 15.67 22.36
CA GLN A 406 -12.97 14.65 23.36
C GLN A 406 -12.60 13.25 22.87
N LEU A 407 -12.95 12.93 21.61
CA LEU A 407 -12.66 11.64 21.03
C LEU A 407 -11.16 11.36 20.94
N LEU A 408 -10.37 12.33 20.45
CA LEU A 408 -8.91 12.22 20.36
C LEU A 408 -8.22 12.22 21.72
N SER A 409 -8.85 12.79 22.75
CA SER A 409 -8.35 12.81 24.13
C SER A 409 -8.55 11.49 24.88
N ALA A 410 -9.17 10.47 24.26
CA ALA A 410 -9.34 9.16 24.89
C ALA A 410 -7.98 8.48 25.19
N ASP A 411 -7.90 7.78 26.33
CA ASP A 411 -6.66 7.20 26.87
C ASP A 411 -5.91 6.31 25.89
N ASN A 412 -6.64 5.42 25.22
CA ASN A 412 -6.08 4.47 24.26
C ASN A 412 -5.58 5.13 22.96
N ARG A 413 -5.81 6.43 22.78
CA ARG A 413 -5.34 7.19 21.61
C ARG A 413 -4.04 7.93 21.88
N PHE A 414 -3.55 8.01 23.12
CA PHE A 414 -2.24 8.57 23.47
C PHE A 414 -1.96 9.95 22.84
N TRP A 415 -2.77 10.96 23.18
CA TRP A 415 -2.49 12.36 22.84
C TRP A 415 -1.65 13.01 23.95
N PRO A 416 -0.37 13.38 23.70
CA PRO A 416 0.48 13.90 24.76
C PRO A 416 0.03 15.26 25.32
N ASP A 417 0.14 15.42 26.64
CA ASP A 417 -0.17 16.69 27.30
C ASP A 417 0.99 17.71 27.20
N ASP A 418 0.79 18.90 27.79
CA ASP A 418 1.81 19.94 27.74
C ASP A 418 3.08 19.58 28.52
N ASP A 419 2.96 18.82 29.60
CA ASP A 419 4.11 18.48 30.44
C ASP A 419 5.00 17.46 29.71
N GLU A 420 4.39 16.47 29.05
CA GLU A 420 5.05 15.53 28.15
C GLU A 420 5.73 16.23 26.98
N LEU A 421 5.02 17.17 26.34
CA LEU A 421 5.56 17.94 25.23
C LEU A 421 6.78 18.76 25.67
N ARG A 422 6.67 19.48 26.80
CA ARG A 422 7.76 20.30 27.35
C ARG A 422 8.96 19.47 27.78
N GLU A 423 8.74 18.32 28.42
CA GLU A 423 9.82 17.39 28.76
C GLU A 423 10.58 16.92 27.50
N LYS A 424 9.83 16.48 26.49
CA LYS A 424 10.43 15.89 25.28
C LYS A 424 11.16 16.92 24.42
N ILE A 425 10.65 18.14 24.31
CA ILE A 425 11.36 19.23 23.59
C ILE A 425 12.74 19.51 24.20
N ARG A 426 12.86 19.44 25.54
CA ARG A 426 14.10 19.74 26.27
C ARG A 426 15.16 18.64 26.17
N ALA A 427 14.74 17.38 26.20
CA ALA A 427 15.67 16.27 26.41
C ALA A 427 15.74 15.26 25.25
N ALA A 428 14.73 15.22 24.37
CA ALA A 428 14.66 14.21 23.34
C ALA A 428 15.52 14.62 22.12
N PRO A 429 16.33 13.73 21.52
CA PRO A 429 16.97 13.97 20.23
C PRO A 429 15.96 14.09 19.07
N PHE A 430 15.27 15.22 18.97
CA PHE A 430 14.25 15.57 17.96
C PHE A 430 14.72 15.30 16.52
N TYR A 431 15.99 15.57 16.21
CA TYR A 431 16.52 15.40 14.84
C TYR A 431 16.38 13.96 14.31
N HIS A 432 16.26 12.94 15.16
CA HIS A 432 16.19 11.54 14.74
C HIS A 432 14.77 10.99 14.55
N TYR A 433 13.73 11.77 14.89
CA TYR A 433 12.36 11.27 14.92
C TYR A 433 11.48 12.02 13.91
N GLY A 434 10.58 11.26 13.28
CA GLY A 434 9.75 11.75 12.18
C GLY A 434 10.50 11.85 10.85
N ARG A 435 9.74 12.03 9.78
CA ARG A 435 10.28 12.27 8.44
C ARG A 435 10.92 13.66 8.38
N TRP A 436 11.83 13.87 7.42
CA TRP A 436 12.53 15.15 7.25
C TRP A 436 11.57 16.33 7.13
N HIS A 437 10.54 16.22 6.29
CA HIS A 437 9.56 17.29 6.08
C HIS A 437 8.74 17.61 7.34
N GLN A 438 8.46 16.61 8.18
CA GLN A 438 7.76 16.80 9.46
C GLN A 438 8.60 17.61 10.44
N ARG A 439 9.89 17.28 10.56
CA ARG A 439 10.84 18.03 11.39
C ARG A 439 10.97 19.48 10.92
N LYS A 440 11.08 19.67 9.60
CA LYS A 440 11.12 20.99 8.97
C LYS A 440 9.84 21.78 9.26
N LEU A 441 8.66 21.18 9.11
CA LEU A 441 7.38 21.84 9.37
C LEU A 441 7.26 22.29 10.83
N VAL A 442 7.66 21.47 11.81
CA VAL A 442 7.66 21.88 13.23
C VAL A 442 8.52 23.13 13.45
N LEU A 443 9.73 23.18 12.87
CA LEU A 443 10.61 24.35 12.97
C LEU A 443 10.02 25.58 12.27
N GLN A 444 9.36 25.40 11.10
CA GLN A 444 8.67 26.47 10.39
C GLN A 444 7.52 27.03 11.23
N ARG A 445 6.70 26.17 11.85
CA ARG A 445 5.60 26.59 12.72
C ARG A 445 6.10 27.34 13.96
N LEU A 446 7.22 26.92 14.53
CA LEU A 446 7.86 27.63 15.63
C LEU A 446 8.38 29.01 15.20
N GLU A 447 8.95 29.12 14.01
CA GLU A 447 9.36 30.40 13.42
C GLU A 447 8.15 31.32 13.12
N GLU A 448 7.08 30.78 12.54
CA GLU A 448 5.86 31.53 12.29
C GLU A 448 5.23 32.07 13.58
N SER A 449 5.40 31.37 14.71
CA SER A 449 4.88 31.81 16.03
C SER A 449 5.50 33.08 16.59
N TYR A 450 6.56 33.60 15.98
CA TYR A 450 7.12 34.89 16.34
C TYR A 450 6.34 36.06 15.73
N ASP A 451 5.38 35.79 14.84
CA ASP A 451 4.49 36.79 14.21
C ASP A 451 5.28 37.98 13.62
N HIS A 452 6.37 37.66 12.91
CA HIS A 452 7.22 38.69 12.32
C HIS A 452 6.45 39.50 11.27
N PRO A 453 6.50 40.85 11.27
CA PRO A 453 5.74 41.68 10.33
C PRO A 453 6.08 41.42 8.86
N GLU A 454 7.29 40.96 8.60
CA GLU A 454 7.78 40.54 7.29
C GLU A 454 8.09 39.03 7.33
N PRO A 455 7.09 38.16 7.13
CA PRO A 455 7.27 36.71 7.22
C PRO A 455 8.11 36.18 6.06
N VAL A 456 8.89 35.14 6.33
CA VAL A 456 9.71 34.48 5.31
C VAL A 456 8.84 33.59 4.44
N ASP A 457 8.99 33.69 3.12
CA ASP A 457 8.43 32.71 2.19
C ASP A 457 9.26 31.42 2.21
N PHE A 458 8.76 30.42 2.94
CA PHE A 458 9.41 29.13 3.10
C PHE A 458 9.49 28.28 1.82
N ALA A 459 8.64 28.54 0.83
CA ALA A 459 8.67 27.82 -0.45
C ALA A 459 9.85 28.29 -1.30
N VAL A 460 10.16 29.59 -1.26
CA VAL A 460 11.28 30.19 -2.00
C VAL A 460 12.61 30.04 -1.26
N ALA A 461 12.61 30.14 0.07
CA ALA A 461 13.83 30.24 0.87
C ALA A 461 14.71 28.96 0.92
N GLN A 462 14.26 27.82 0.37
CA GLN A 462 15.00 26.55 0.28
C GLN A 462 15.75 26.16 1.58
N LEU A 463 15.10 26.38 2.73
CA LEU A 463 15.74 26.19 4.03
C LEU A 463 15.99 24.71 4.35
N THR A 464 17.13 24.43 4.98
CA THR A 464 17.47 23.14 5.59
C THR A 464 17.60 23.27 7.10
N ILE A 465 17.56 22.14 7.81
CA ILE A 465 17.75 22.08 9.26
C ILE A 465 19.24 22.17 9.58
N GLU A 466 19.62 23.10 10.45
CA GLU A 466 20.99 23.29 10.93
C GLU A 466 21.14 22.97 12.41
N HIS A 467 22.31 22.42 12.75
CA HIS A 467 22.79 22.23 14.10
C HIS A 467 23.68 23.41 14.49
N VAL A 468 23.20 24.28 15.39
CA VAL A 468 23.99 25.46 15.81
C VAL A 468 25.30 25.01 16.44
N MET A 469 25.21 24.18 17.49
CA MET A 469 26.31 23.33 17.94
C MET A 469 26.44 22.14 16.97
N PRO A 470 27.56 21.99 16.21
CA PRO A 470 27.67 21.02 15.12
C PRO A 470 27.60 19.55 15.55
N GLN A 471 27.22 18.68 14.61
CA GLN A 471 27.27 17.21 14.81
C GLN A 471 28.70 16.68 14.95
N SER A 472 29.66 17.31 14.28
CA SER A 472 31.10 17.00 14.41
C SER A 472 31.81 18.25 14.96
N PRO A 473 31.77 18.46 16.29
CA PRO A 473 32.34 19.64 16.91
C PRO A 473 33.86 19.66 16.76
N SER A 474 34.43 20.84 16.51
CA SER A 474 35.88 21.07 16.58
C SER A 474 36.39 21.05 18.04
N ASP A 475 37.69 20.95 18.25
CA ASP A 475 38.32 21.04 19.58
C ASP A 475 37.95 22.31 20.36
N GLU A 476 37.66 23.42 19.67
CA GLU A 476 37.18 24.65 20.29
C GLU A 476 35.78 24.50 20.90
N TRP A 477 34.85 23.90 20.15
CA TRP A 477 33.52 23.53 20.64
C TRP A 477 33.60 22.56 21.83
N MET A 478 34.49 21.57 21.78
CA MET A 478 34.68 20.60 22.87
C MET A 478 35.22 21.25 24.14
N ARG A 479 36.21 22.15 24.02
CA ARG A 479 36.72 22.93 25.16
C ARG A 479 35.66 23.85 25.77
N THR A 480 34.79 24.38 24.92
CA THR A 480 33.68 25.24 25.30
C THR A 480 32.65 24.46 26.11
N LEU A 481 32.17 23.32 25.59
CA LEU A 481 31.26 22.42 26.30
C LEU A 481 31.87 21.86 27.59
N GLY A 482 33.18 21.61 27.62
CA GLY A 482 33.87 21.15 28.83
C GLY A 482 33.78 22.12 30.01
N LYS A 483 33.54 23.42 29.77
CA LYS A 483 33.30 24.40 30.84
C LYS A 483 31.87 24.34 31.41
N ASP A 484 30.94 23.84 30.62
CA ASP A 484 29.51 23.74 30.96
C ASP A 484 29.15 22.37 31.56
N ALA A 485 30.06 21.40 31.48
CA ALA A 485 29.86 20.05 31.95
C ALA A 485 29.71 20.02 33.49
N ALA A 486 28.69 19.32 33.98
CA ALA A 486 28.46 19.14 35.41
C ALA A 486 29.50 18.17 36.01
N ASP A 487 29.64 18.17 37.35
CA ASP A 487 30.51 17.23 38.05
C ASP A 487 30.21 15.77 37.64
N GLY A 488 31.18 15.13 36.97
CA GLY A 488 31.07 13.75 36.49
C GLY A 488 30.53 13.56 35.07
N GLU A 489 30.21 14.63 34.33
CA GLU A 489 29.91 14.63 32.89
C GLU A 489 31.14 15.16 32.12
N ASN A 490 31.50 14.56 30.98
CA ASN A 490 32.52 15.11 30.08
C ASN A 490 31.87 15.88 28.90
N ALA A 491 32.68 16.57 28.10
CA ALA A 491 32.20 17.37 26.98
C ALA A 491 31.50 16.53 25.90
N GLU A 492 31.96 15.30 25.68
CA GLU A 492 31.40 14.34 24.72
C GLU A 492 30.00 13.85 25.12
N ASP A 493 29.78 13.59 26.41
CA ASP A 493 28.50 13.17 26.97
C ASP A 493 27.49 14.31 26.88
N LEU A 494 27.90 15.52 27.24
CA LEU A 494 27.10 16.73 27.14
C LEU A 494 26.72 17.04 25.67
N HIS A 495 27.68 16.93 24.75
CA HIS A 495 27.45 17.08 23.31
C HIS A 495 26.41 16.07 22.82
N SER A 496 26.62 14.78 23.13
CA SER A 496 25.74 13.69 22.69
C SER A 496 24.30 13.87 23.16
N ARG A 497 24.12 14.39 24.39
CA ARG A 497 22.81 14.66 24.98
C ARG A 497 22.09 15.83 24.32
N LEU A 498 22.81 16.88 23.93
CA LEU A 498 22.22 18.13 23.44
C LEU A 498 22.16 18.26 21.92
N GLN A 499 23.08 17.63 21.19
CA GLN A 499 23.30 17.87 19.75
C GLN A 499 22.02 17.79 18.92
N HIS A 500 21.15 16.82 19.18
CA HIS A 500 19.97 16.57 18.38
C HIS A 500 18.68 17.11 19.02
N THR A 501 18.77 17.84 20.13
CA THR A 501 17.61 18.43 20.81
C THR A 501 17.05 19.61 20.03
N LEU A 502 15.75 19.87 20.17
CA LEU A 502 15.10 20.97 19.44
C LEU A 502 15.71 22.34 19.76
N GLY A 503 16.18 22.53 21.00
CA GLY A 503 16.90 23.73 21.44
C GLY A 503 18.16 24.04 20.65
N ASN A 504 18.83 23.04 20.07
CA ASN A 504 20.05 23.21 19.26
C ASN A 504 19.78 23.33 17.74
N LEU A 505 18.52 23.20 17.30
CA LEU A 505 18.18 23.14 15.88
C LEU A 505 17.55 24.44 15.38
N THR A 506 17.88 24.82 14.16
CA THR A 506 17.26 25.97 13.47
C THR A 506 17.11 25.72 11.97
N LEU A 507 16.53 26.67 11.24
CA LEU A 507 16.43 26.64 9.78
C LEU A 507 17.41 27.64 9.15
N THR A 508 17.99 27.30 8.00
CA THR A 508 18.91 28.19 7.28
C THR A 508 19.00 27.85 5.79
N ALA A 509 19.29 28.84 4.95
CA ALA A 509 19.62 28.65 3.53
C ALA A 509 21.13 28.43 3.29
N VAL A 510 21.97 28.81 4.26
CA VAL A 510 23.45 28.82 4.13
C VAL A 510 24.10 27.73 5.00
N ASN A 511 23.47 26.55 5.05
CA ASN A 511 23.89 25.45 5.92
C ASN A 511 25.36 25.01 5.68
N SER A 512 25.75 24.91 4.40
CA SER A 512 27.12 24.57 4.00
C SER A 512 28.16 25.61 4.45
N GLU A 513 27.78 26.89 4.53
CA GLU A 513 28.67 27.96 5.00
C GLU A 513 28.81 27.99 6.53
N LEU A 514 27.78 27.55 7.26
CA LEU A 514 27.79 27.42 8.71
C LEU A 514 28.67 26.25 9.13
N SER A 515 28.43 25.04 8.60
CA SER A 515 29.26 23.84 8.79
C SER A 515 29.68 23.61 10.26
N ASN A 516 30.89 23.09 10.49
CA ASN A 516 31.44 22.89 11.83
C ASN A 516 32.19 24.13 12.37
N ARG A 517 31.89 25.32 11.85
CA ARG A 517 32.61 26.55 12.24
C ARG A 517 32.35 26.92 13.71
N PRO A 518 33.26 27.68 14.34
CA PRO A 518 33.06 28.23 15.68
C PRO A 518 31.79 29.09 15.77
N PHE A 519 31.23 29.19 16.98
CA PHE A 519 29.98 29.92 17.20
C PHE A 519 30.04 31.36 16.71
N GLU A 520 31.11 32.10 16.99
CA GLU A 520 31.29 33.50 16.56
C GLU A 520 31.11 33.67 15.05
N ARG A 521 31.67 32.74 14.26
CA ARG A 521 31.54 32.77 12.81
C ARG A 521 30.13 32.41 12.34
N LYS A 522 29.45 31.50 13.03
CA LYS A 522 28.03 31.22 12.78
C LYS A 522 27.16 32.41 13.13
N GLN A 523 27.45 33.08 14.24
CA GLN A 523 26.74 34.26 14.73
C GLN A 523 26.71 35.36 13.66
N ASP A 524 27.85 35.67 13.03
CA ASP A 524 27.92 36.68 11.96
C ASP A 524 27.04 36.37 10.75
N LEU A 525 26.95 35.10 10.36
CA LEU A 525 26.07 34.66 9.27
C LEU A 525 24.59 34.70 9.68
N LEU A 526 24.30 34.34 10.93
CA LEU A 526 22.93 34.31 11.45
C LEU A 526 22.35 35.72 11.75
N LYS A 527 23.20 36.72 12.05
CA LYS A 527 22.78 38.13 12.27
C LYS A 527 21.99 38.70 11.09
N GLY A 528 22.36 38.33 9.87
CA GLY A 528 21.68 38.77 8.64
C GLY A 528 20.44 37.95 8.26
N SER A 529 20.05 36.97 9.08
CA SER A 529 18.91 36.10 8.76
C SER A 529 17.58 36.82 8.97
N HIS A 530 16.63 36.61 8.04
CA HIS A 530 15.25 37.05 8.20
C HIS A 530 14.45 36.21 9.21
N LEU A 531 15.00 35.07 9.66
CA LEU A 531 14.37 34.19 10.63
C LEU A 531 14.64 34.72 12.06
N GLU A 532 13.58 34.95 12.82
CA GLU A 532 13.64 35.39 14.22
C GLU A 532 14.36 34.36 15.10
N MET A 533 14.14 33.06 14.87
CA MET A 533 14.89 32.01 15.57
C MET A 533 16.40 32.17 15.40
N ASN A 534 16.87 32.57 14.21
CA ASN A 534 18.28 32.79 13.94
C ASN A 534 18.81 34.09 14.54
N ARG A 535 18.04 35.19 14.48
CA ARG A 535 18.42 36.46 15.11
C ARG A 535 18.58 36.33 16.61
N ARG A 536 17.71 35.55 17.26
CA ARG A 536 17.80 35.24 18.69
C ARG A 536 19.03 34.41 19.04
N ILE A 537 19.34 33.39 18.25
CA ILE A 537 20.61 32.64 18.38
C ILE A 537 21.80 33.59 18.20
N ALA A 538 21.76 34.47 17.20
CA ALA A 538 22.85 35.38 16.91
C ALA A 538 23.05 36.50 17.95
N ALA A 539 22.04 36.75 18.79
CA ALA A 539 22.06 37.74 19.85
C ALA A 539 22.66 37.23 21.16
N THR A 540 22.92 35.91 21.30
CA THR A 540 23.61 35.38 22.47
C THR A 540 25.11 35.64 22.37
N GLU A 541 25.76 35.92 23.50
CA GLU A 541 27.22 36.08 23.56
C GLU A 541 27.95 34.73 23.47
N TYR A 542 27.27 33.68 23.90
CA TYR A 542 27.78 32.32 24.00
C TYR A 542 26.74 31.32 23.48
N TRP A 543 27.18 30.11 23.14
CA TRP A 543 26.29 29.03 22.77
C TRP A 543 26.77 27.72 23.38
N GLY A 544 26.22 27.39 24.54
CA GLY A 544 26.53 26.16 25.25
C GLY A 544 25.28 25.49 25.82
N ALA A 545 25.48 24.70 26.87
CA ALA A 545 24.39 23.89 27.44
C ALA A 545 23.25 24.74 27.99
N GLN A 546 23.59 25.86 28.63
CA GLN A 546 22.62 26.76 29.25
C GLN A 546 21.74 27.44 28.19
N GLU A 547 22.32 27.95 27.11
CA GLU A 547 21.58 28.63 26.04
C GLU A 547 20.71 27.65 25.24
N ILE A 548 21.23 26.46 24.94
CA ILE A 548 20.47 25.40 24.27
C ILE A 548 19.24 25.01 25.10
N LEU A 549 19.41 24.82 26.42
CA LEU A 549 18.32 24.47 27.31
C LEU A 549 17.33 25.64 27.48
N ALA A 550 17.82 26.86 27.68
CA ALA A 550 16.98 28.06 27.81
C ALA A 550 16.11 28.26 26.55
N ARG A 551 16.69 28.11 25.36
CA ARG A 551 15.94 28.13 24.10
C ARG A 551 14.95 26.97 24.01
N ALA A 552 15.32 25.76 24.47
CA ALA A 552 14.40 24.64 24.50
C ALA A 552 13.17 24.92 25.39
N TYR A 553 13.33 25.60 26.53
CA TYR A 553 12.20 26.07 27.35
C TYR A 553 11.30 27.04 26.58
N GLU A 554 11.88 28.05 25.92
CA GLU A 554 11.10 29.02 25.13
C GLU A 554 10.31 28.33 24.00
N LEU A 555 10.98 27.46 23.23
CA LEU A 555 10.36 26.71 22.15
C LEU A 555 9.28 25.76 22.66
N ALA A 556 9.44 25.20 23.85
CA ALA A 556 8.44 24.33 24.47
C ALA A 556 7.14 25.07 24.81
N ASP A 557 7.26 26.30 25.33
CA ASP A 557 6.08 27.13 25.62
C ASP A 557 5.38 27.63 24.34
N ARG A 558 6.16 27.93 23.29
CA ARG A 558 5.59 28.23 21.96
C ARG A 558 4.88 27.02 21.38
N ALA A 559 5.49 25.85 21.44
CA ALA A 559 4.90 24.59 20.98
C ALA A 559 3.57 24.29 21.69
N ALA A 560 3.51 24.47 23.01
CA ALA A 560 2.28 24.26 23.77
C ALA A 560 1.13 25.21 23.36
N ARG A 561 1.45 26.43 22.91
CA ARG A 561 0.44 27.38 22.37
C ARG A 561 0.02 27.04 20.94
N LEU A 562 0.95 26.62 20.08
CA LEU A 562 0.68 26.28 18.68
C LEU A 562 -0.17 25.02 18.52
N TRP A 563 0.09 24.01 19.35
CA TRP A 563 -0.54 22.70 19.24
C TRP A 563 -1.37 22.46 20.49
N PRO A 564 -2.71 22.62 20.48
CA PRO A 564 -3.55 22.50 21.68
C PRO A 564 -3.44 21.15 22.40
N ALA A 565 -3.57 21.14 23.72
CA ALA A 565 -3.53 19.94 24.54
C ALA A 565 -4.85 19.11 24.46
N PRO A 566 -4.82 17.82 24.83
CA PRO A 566 -6.04 17.05 25.11
C PRO A 566 -6.86 17.66 26.26
N LEU A 567 -8.14 17.29 26.36
CA LEU A 567 -9.02 17.71 27.46
C LEU A 567 -8.50 17.20 28.81
N ARG A 568 -8.47 18.09 29.82
CA ARG A 568 -8.05 17.72 31.19
C ARG A 568 -9.17 16.93 31.88
N GLY A 569 -8.84 15.78 32.46
CA GLY A 569 -9.78 15.01 33.32
C GLY A 569 -10.62 13.96 32.60
N VAL A 570 -10.75 14.03 31.27
CA VAL A 570 -11.19 12.90 30.44
C VAL A 570 -9.98 12.00 30.27
N GLY A 571 -10.01 10.79 30.82
CA GLY A 571 -8.85 9.90 30.73
C GLY A 571 -7.71 10.17 31.72
N ARG A 572 -7.99 10.90 32.80
CA ARG A 572 -7.06 10.96 33.94
C ARG A 572 -7.27 9.78 34.88
N ALA A 573 -6.98 8.57 34.42
CA ALA A 573 -6.29 7.68 35.33
C ALA A 573 -4.88 8.27 35.43
N GLU A 574 -4.50 8.86 36.57
CA GLU A 574 -3.12 9.21 36.93
C GLU A 574 -2.15 8.20 36.31
N ARG A 575 -1.60 8.43 35.10
CA ARG A 575 -0.88 7.43 34.27
C ARG A 575 -0.84 6.09 35.00
N SER A 576 -1.98 5.40 35.07
CA SER A 576 -2.07 4.21 35.90
C SER A 576 -1.52 3.18 34.97
N ARG A 577 -0.19 3.26 34.83
CA ARG A 577 0.68 2.34 34.14
C ARG A 577 0.12 1.01 34.60
N ASP A 578 -0.45 0.26 33.67
CA ASP A 578 -1.02 -1.02 34.00
C ASP A 578 0.18 -1.93 34.31
N TRP A 579 0.69 -1.77 35.52
CA TRP A 579 1.79 -2.52 36.05
C TRP A 579 1.40 -3.97 36.20
N HIS A 580 0.10 -4.27 36.25
CA HIS A 580 -0.39 -5.62 36.20
C HIS A 580 -0.06 -6.26 34.84
N LEU A 581 -0.32 -5.60 33.72
CA LEU A 581 0.12 -6.06 32.38
C LEU A 581 1.64 -6.18 32.27
N ALA A 582 2.39 -5.22 32.82
CA ALA A 582 3.85 -5.30 32.86
C ALA A 582 4.34 -6.51 33.69
N HIS A 583 3.75 -6.76 34.85
CA HIS A 583 4.10 -7.88 35.72
C HIS A 583 3.68 -9.22 35.12
N GLN A 584 2.50 -9.29 34.50
CA GLN A 584 2.01 -10.48 33.79
C GLN A 584 2.96 -10.85 32.65
N VAL A 585 3.28 -9.92 31.76
CA VAL A 585 4.14 -10.23 30.61
C VAL A 585 5.57 -10.57 31.03
N LEU A 586 6.08 -9.92 32.08
CA LEU A 586 7.39 -10.26 32.67
C LEU A 586 7.40 -11.65 33.31
N ALA A 587 6.30 -12.05 33.96
CA ALA A 587 6.15 -13.39 34.52
C ALA A 587 6.08 -14.47 33.43
N THR A 588 5.54 -14.14 32.26
CA THR A 588 5.42 -15.06 31.12
C THR A 588 6.62 -15.04 30.17
N LEU A 589 7.68 -14.28 30.47
CA LEU A 589 8.87 -14.24 29.61
C LEU A 589 9.48 -15.65 29.48
N PRO A 590 9.63 -16.19 28.26
CA PRO A 590 10.31 -17.45 28.04
C PRO A 590 11.74 -17.44 28.61
N HIS A 591 12.22 -18.59 29.08
CA HIS A 591 13.61 -18.73 29.51
C HIS A 591 14.59 -18.37 28.38
N GLY A 592 15.73 -17.78 28.74
CA GLY A 592 16.73 -17.32 27.78
C GLY A 592 16.31 -16.11 26.95
N THR A 593 15.25 -15.39 27.32
CA THR A 593 14.82 -14.15 26.62
C THR A 593 14.87 -12.94 27.53
N TRP A 594 15.08 -11.77 26.96
CA TRP A 594 15.05 -10.49 27.66
C TRP A 594 14.21 -9.48 26.88
N THR A 595 13.81 -8.38 27.51
CA THR A 595 13.15 -7.28 26.80
C THR A 595 13.78 -5.95 27.21
N SER A 596 13.62 -4.91 26.40
CA SER A 596 14.16 -3.61 26.76
C SER A 596 13.16 -2.78 27.56
N TYR A 597 13.64 -1.82 28.35
CA TYR A 597 12.78 -0.79 28.95
C TYR A 597 11.90 -0.09 27.91
N GLY A 598 12.40 0.09 26.67
CA GLY A 598 11.66 0.71 25.58
C GLY A 598 10.55 -0.18 25.00
N ASP A 599 10.80 -1.48 24.87
CA ASP A 599 9.80 -2.42 24.33
C ASP A 599 8.70 -2.69 25.34
N LEU A 600 9.06 -2.88 26.61
CA LEU A 600 8.10 -3.03 27.69
C LEU A 600 7.28 -1.76 27.86
N ALA A 601 7.91 -0.58 27.74
CA ALA A 601 7.21 0.70 27.76
C ALA A 601 6.26 0.86 26.58
N ALA A 602 6.68 0.55 25.36
CA ALA A 602 5.82 0.60 24.19
C ALA A 602 4.64 -0.37 24.30
N PHE A 603 4.84 -1.55 24.90
CA PHE A 603 3.80 -2.55 25.14
C PHE A 603 2.73 -2.06 26.12
N ILE A 604 3.12 -1.48 27.26
CA ILE A 604 2.17 -1.01 28.29
C ILE A 604 1.74 0.47 28.12
N GLY A 605 2.12 1.12 27.01
CA GLY A 605 1.81 2.53 26.77
C GLY A 605 2.49 3.50 27.74
N SER A 606 3.73 3.21 28.15
CA SER A 606 4.54 3.98 29.11
C SER A 606 5.84 4.51 28.48
N SER A 607 6.76 5.03 29.29
CA SER A 607 8.12 5.42 28.88
C SER A 607 9.18 4.52 29.52
N ALA A 608 10.30 4.31 28.83
CA ALA A 608 11.40 3.50 29.33
C ALA A 608 11.90 3.94 30.73
N GLN A 609 11.93 5.26 30.97
CA GLN A 609 12.28 5.84 32.26
C GLN A 609 11.26 5.50 33.34
N ALA A 610 9.96 5.59 33.04
CA ALA A 610 8.88 5.23 33.95
C ALA A 610 8.92 3.75 34.35
N VAL A 611 9.18 2.86 33.38
CA VAL A 611 9.41 1.42 33.63
C VAL A 611 10.63 1.21 34.53
N GLY A 612 11.74 1.91 34.26
CA GLY A 612 12.94 1.87 35.09
C GLY A 612 12.68 2.29 36.54
N THR A 613 12.01 3.43 36.75
CA THR A 613 11.66 3.92 38.09
C THR A 613 10.75 2.94 38.85
N HIS A 614 9.83 2.27 38.16
CA HIS A 614 8.93 1.32 38.80
C HIS A 614 9.59 0.02 39.22
N LEU A 615 10.36 -0.59 38.31
CA LEU A 615 11.09 -1.82 38.61
C LEU A 615 12.10 -1.60 39.73
N ALA A 616 12.72 -0.41 39.79
CA ALA A 616 13.66 -0.06 40.86
C ALA A 616 13.01 0.17 42.23
N ASN A 617 11.74 0.54 42.29
CA ASN A 617 11.03 0.90 43.53
C ASN A 617 9.92 -0.10 43.93
N THR A 618 9.69 -1.15 43.13
CA THR A 618 8.68 -2.18 43.39
C THR A 618 9.37 -3.52 43.68
N PRO A 619 9.51 -3.92 44.96
CA PRO A 619 10.10 -5.19 45.31
C PRO A 619 9.27 -6.38 44.79
N GLY A 620 9.93 -7.47 44.42
CA GLY A 620 9.26 -8.75 44.10
C GLY A 620 8.70 -8.88 42.68
N VAL A 621 8.98 -7.94 41.76
CA VAL A 621 8.61 -8.11 40.35
C VAL A 621 9.41 -9.26 39.73
N VAL A 622 8.69 -10.30 39.32
CA VAL A 622 9.26 -11.51 38.71
C VAL A 622 9.97 -11.15 37.41
N ASN A 623 11.16 -11.74 37.19
CA ASN A 623 11.99 -11.54 35.99
C ASN A 623 12.36 -10.08 35.68
N ALA A 624 12.25 -9.14 36.63
CA ALA A 624 12.63 -7.73 36.40
C ALA A 624 14.10 -7.56 35.98
N TYR A 625 14.98 -8.49 36.38
CA TYR A 625 16.38 -8.53 35.95
C TYR A 625 16.58 -8.79 34.46
N ARG A 626 15.56 -9.31 33.76
CA ARG A 626 15.54 -9.51 32.30
C ARG A 626 15.12 -8.26 31.52
N VAL A 627 14.95 -7.12 32.19
CA VAL A 627 14.66 -5.82 31.55
C VAL A 627 15.94 -5.00 31.44
N LEU A 628 16.46 -4.90 30.22
CA LEU A 628 17.74 -4.29 29.91
C LEU A 628 17.57 -2.97 29.14
N ASN A 629 18.63 -2.19 29.00
CA ASN A 629 18.59 -1.04 28.09
C ASN A 629 18.51 -1.50 26.62
N ALA A 630 18.33 -0.56 25.69
CA ALA A 630 18.22 -0.90 24.26
C ALA A 630 19.47 -1.61 23.70
N ASP A 631 20.62 -1.41 24.35
CA ASP A 631 21.92 -2.01 23.99
C ASP A 631 22.16 -3.36 24.68
N GLY A 632 21.17 -3.94 25.37
CA GLY A 632 21.30 -5.22 26.06
C GLY A 632 22.17 -5.19 27.32
N LYS A 633 22.41 -4.02 27.90
CA LYS A 633 23.17 -3.88 29.15
C LYS A 633 22.23 -3.64 30.33
N VAL A 634 22.64 -4.11 31.51
CA VAL A 634 21.99 -3.77 32.77
C VAL A 634 22.11 -2.27 32.98
N SER A 635 20.99 -1.60 33.26
CA SER A 635 20.98 -0.16 33.51
C SER A 635 21.79 0.17 34.76
N ALA A 636 22.60 1.23 34.73
CA ALA A 636 23.37 1.69 35.90
C ALA A 636 22.47 2.05 37.10
N GLY A 637 21.21 2.40 36.86
CA GLY A 637 20.21 2.68 37.90
C GLY A 637 19.34 1.47 38.29
N PHE A 638 19.63 0.26 37.79
CA PHE A 638 18.84 -0.92 38.09
C PHE A 638 18.96 -1.31 39.57
N ARG A 639 17.82 -1.51 40.23
CA ARG A 639 17.74 -2.00 41.61
C ARG A 639 16.78 -3.18 41.64
N TRP A 640 17.27 -4.31 42.09
CA TRP A 640 16.47 -5.52 42.28
C TRP A 640 16.91 -6.16 43.58
N THR A 641 16.00 -6.24 44.55
CA THR A 641 16.22 -6.95 45.82
C THR A 641 15.87 -8.41 45.62
N PRO A 642 16.84 -9.34 45.63
CA PRO A 642 16.53 -10.76 45.62
C PRO A 642 16.06 -11.17 47.02
N GLN A 643 15.26 -12.25 47.12
CA GLN A 643 15.11 -13.00 48.38
C GLN A 643 16.38 -13.81 48.73
N ASP A 644 17.52 -13.50 48.12
CA ASP A 644 18.81 -14.18 48.26
C ASP A 644 19.96 -13.14 48.20
N PRO A 645 20.79 -12.98 49.25
CA PRO A 645 21.71 -11.85 49.34
C PRO A 645 22.98 -12.09 48.50
N GLY A 646 23.14 -11.34 47.39
CA GLY A 646 24.47 -11.11 46.78
C GLY A 646 24.67 -11.37 45.27
N GLY A 647 23.64 -11.57 44.46
CA GLY A 647 23.82 -12.04 43.07
C GLY A 647 24.13 -10.95 42.03
N ASP A 648 25.28 -11.06 41.36
CA ASP A 648 25.57 -10.39 40.08
C ASP A 648 24.44 -10.64 39.07
N VAL A 649 23.74 -9.57 38.66
CA VAL A 649 22.62 -9.63 37.70
C VAL A 649 23.04 -10.30 36.40
N ARG A 650 24.29 -10.10 35.99
CA ARG A 650 24.85 -10.73 34.78
C ARG A 650 25.00 -12.23 34.96
N ALA A 651 25.49 -12.69 36.12
CA ALA A 651 25.56 -14.11 36.44
C ALA A 651 24.16 -14.75 36.44
N ARG A 652 23.15 -14.07 36.99
CA ARG A 652 21.76 -14.54 36.99
C ARG A 652 21.18 -14.64 35.57
N LEU A 653 21.38 -13.62 34.74
CA LEU A 653 20.98 -13.63 33.33
C LEU A 653 21.63 -14.80 32.57
N SER A 654 22.92 -15.07 32.82
CA SER A 654 23.63 -16.21 32.23
C SER A 654 23.05 -17.56 32.69
N THR A 655 22.77 -17.72 33.99
CA THR A 655 22.11 -18.94 34.53
C THR A 655 20.72 -19.15 33.92
N ASP A 656 20.06 -18.06 33.55
CA ASP A 656 18.73 -18.07 32.95
C ASP A 656 18.74 -18.24 31.42
N GLY A 657 19.91 -18.55 30.86
CA GLY A 657 20.10 -18.84 29.44
C GLY A 657 20.35 -17.62 28.55
N ILE A 658 20.51 -16.41 29.11
CA ILE A 658 20.82 -15.21 28.34
C ILE A 658 22.33 -15.12 28.09
N ARG A 659 22.70 -15.11 26.82
CA ARG A 659 24.09 -15.03 26.36
C ARG A 659 24.52 -13.59 26.25
N PHE A 660 25.81 -13.39 26.41
CA PHE A 660 26.43 -12.08 26.29
C PHE A 660 27.39 -12.06 25.10
N THR A 661 27.29 -11.01 24.30
CA THR A 661 28.23 -10.66 23.24
C THR A 661 29.62 -10.36 23.81
N ALA A 662 30.65 -10.33 22.94
CA ALA A 662 32.02 -10.00 23.33
C ALA A 662 32.15 -8.62 24.02
N THR A 663 31.22 -7.70 23.78
CA THR A 663 31.17 -6.35 24.39
C THR A 663 30.42 -6.33 25.74
N GLY A 664 29.96 -7.49 26.21
CA GLY A 664 29.26 -7.65 27.49
C GLY A 664 27.78 -7.27 27.47
N ALA A 665 27.20 -7.02 26.29
CA ALA A 665 25.76 -6.83 26.10
C ALA A 665 25.05 -8.17 25.91
N ALA A 666 23.83 -8.31 26.44
CA ALA A 666 22.95 -9.45 26.18
C ALA A 666 22.67 -9.57 24.68
N ASP A 667 22.65 -10.81 24.20
CA ASP A 667 22.47 -11.15 22.79
C ASP A 667 21.16 -10.54 22.26
N PRO A 668 21.21 -9.61 21.28
CA PRO A 668 20.01 -9.01 20.70
C PRO A 668 19.04 -10.03 20.09
N ALA A 669 19.51 -11.22 19.69
CA ALA A 669 18.65 -12.29 19.17
C ALA A 669 17.70 -12.86 20.24
N GLN A 670 18.02 -12.66 21.53
CA GLN A 670 17.23 -13.05 22.68
C GLN A 670 16.29 -11.93 23.18
N ARG A 671 16.26 -10.76 22.51
CA ARG A 671 15.39 -9.64 22.85
C ARG A 671 13.97 -9.85 22.30
N LEU A 672 12.97 -9.62 23.14
CA LEU A 672 11.56 -9.56 22.77
C LEU A 672 11.10 -8.11 22.59
N THR A 673 10.51 -7.83 21.43
CA THR A 673 9.95 -6.52 21.06
C THR A 673 8.54 -6.33 21.61
N SER A 674 8.02 -5.10 21.57
CA SER A 674 6.64 -4.81 22.00
C SER A 674 5.56 -5.67 21.32
N ASN A 675 5.75 -6.03 20.04
CA ASN A 675 4.84 -6.92 19.33
C ASN A 675 4.97 -8.37 19.84
N ASP A 676 6.19 -8.83 20.13
CA ASP A 676 6.41 -10.17 20.69
C ASP A 676 5.77 -10.31 22.08
N LEU A 677 5.87 -9.25 22.89
CA LEU A 677 5.22 -9.16 24.20
C LEU A 677 3.69 -9.23 24.10
N ALA A 678 3.10 -8.58 23.09
CA ALA A 678 1.66 -8.66 22.83
C ALA A 678 1.24 -10.07 22.37
N LEU A 679 2.04 -10.71 21.53
CA LEU A 679 1.79 -12.06 21.04
C LEU A 679 1.82 -13.11 22.16
N LEU A 680 2.74 -12.96 23.13
CA LEU A 680 2.85 -13.83 24.31
C LEU A 680 1.59 -13.86 25.18
N LEU A 681 0.81 -12.77 25.20
CA LEU A 681 -0.44 -12.71 25.95
C LEU A 681 -1.64 -13.17 25.11
N THR A 682 -1.63 -12.98 23.80
CA THR A 682 -2.70 -13.47 22.91
C THR A 682 -2.69 -14.98 22.69
N SER A 683 -1.52 -15.62 22.74
CA SER A 683 -1.38 -17.09 22.59
C SER A 683 -2.02 -17.89 23.72
N THR A 684 -2.41 -17.25 24.83
CA THR A 684 -3.19 -17.91 25.89
C THR A 684 -4.70 -17.97 25.62
N ASN A 685 -5.20 -17.30 24.57
CA ASN A 685 -6.65 -17.14 24.32
C ASN A 685 -7.13 -17.45 22.89
N SER A 686 -6.29 -17.92 21.98
CA SER A 686 -6.74 -18.25 20.61
C SER A 686 -5.93 -19.37 19.97
N GLU A 687 -6.33 -20.62 20.23
CA GLU A 687 -6.08 -21.70 19.28
C GLU A 687 -7.20 -21.69 18.23
N GLN A 688 -6.83 -21.94 16.96
CA GLN A 688 -7.67 -22.05 15.75
C GLN A 688 -7.96 -20.77 14.97
N ALA A 689 -7.00 -20.31 14.17
CA ALA A 689 -7.21 -19.85 12.78
C ALA A 689 -5.92 -19.17 12.28
N ASP A 690 -5.22 -19.80 11.33
CA ASP A 690 -4.56 -19.15 10.18
C ASP A 690 -3.42 -20.04 9.64
N GLY A 691 -3.52 -20.47 8.37
CA GLY A 691 -2.31 -20.79 7.60
C GLY A 691 -2.36 -21.89 6.53
N GLU A 692 -3.41 -22.69 6.36
CA GLU A 692 -3.36 -23.85 5.43
C GLU A 692 -4.03 -23.64 4.06
N ASP A 693 -5.06 -22.80 3.93
CA ASP A 693 -5.89 -22.71 2.71
C ASP A 693 -5.23 -21.99 1.50
N THR A 694 -3.95 -21.63 1.54
CA THR A 694 -3.29 -20.83 0.48
C THR A 694 -1.99 -21.42 -0.09
N ILE A 695 -1.57 -22.61 0.35
CA ILE A 695 -0.35 -23.26 -0.14
C ILE A 695 -0.71 -24.17 -1.33
N GLN A 696 -0.27 -23.81 -2.53
CA GLN A 696 -0.50 -24.59 -3.75
C GLN A 696 0.81 -25.21 -4.26
N ARG A 697 0.73 -26.46 -4.72
CA ARG A 697 1.76 -27.10 -5.54
C ARG A 697 1.78 -26.35 -6.87
N THR A 698 2.96 -25.94 -7.34
CA THR A 698 3.14 -25.09 -8.53
C THR A 698 2.22 -25.49 -9.67
N ALA A 699 1.23 -24.66 -9.98
CA ALA A 699 0.44 -24.79 -11.19
C ALA A 699 1.21 -24.12 -12.34
N GLU A 700 1.67 -24.93 -13.29
CA GLU A 700 2.13 -24.42 -14.58
C GLU A 700 0.94 -23.77 -15.29
N VAL A 701 0.98 -22.45 -15.47
CA VAL A 701 0.13 -21.74 -16.41
C VAL A 701 1.06 -21.21 -17.49
N HIS A 702 0.92 -21.71 -18.71
CA HIS A 702 1.77 -21.31 -19.84
C HIS A 702 1.67 -19.79 -20.09
N GLY A 703 2.80 -19.09 -19.96
CA GLY A 703 2.96 -17.69 -20.37
C GLY A 703 3.04 -16.65 -19.26
N GLU A 704 2.79 -17.02 -17.99
CA GLU A 704 3.05 -16.15 -16.82
C GLU A 704 4.29 -16.61 -16.06
N GLU A 705 5.02 -15.65 -15.46
CA GLU A 705 6.16 -15.95 -14.61
C GLU A 705 5.73 -16.83 -13.43
N THR A 706 6.36 -17.99 -13.30
CA THR A 706 6.05 -18.96 -12.25
C THR A 706 6.32 -18.36 -10.86
N ARG A 707 5.60 -18.83 -9.84
CA ARG A 707 5.86 -18.39 -8.45
C ARG A 707 7.31 -18.68 -8.03
N THR A 708 7.90 -19.75 -8.56
CA THR A 708 9.31 -20.10 -8.40
C THR A 708 10.23 -19.03 -9.01
N GLU A 709 9.99 -18.63 -10.27
CA GLU A 709 10.75 -17.56 -10.91
C GLU A 709 10.62 -16.24 -10.16
N ARG A 710 9.40 -15.91 -9.71
CA ARG A 710 9.14 -14.73 -8.90
C ARG A 710 9.88 -14.74 -7.56
N PHE A 711 9.88 -15.87 -6.86
CA PHE A 711 10.66 -16.05 -5.62
C PHE A 711 12.14 -15.75 -5.89
N PHE A 712 12.73 -16.35 -6.93
CA PHE A 712 14.15 -16.16 -7.22
C PHE A 712 14.49 -14.77 -7.73
N ARG A 713 13.61 -14.11 -8.49
CA ARG A 713 13.79 -12.71 -8.89
C ARG A 713 13.78 -11.77 -7.68
N GLN A 714 12.89 -12.01 -6.72
CA GLN A 714 12.83 -11.23 -5.48
C GLN A 714 14.07 -11.47 -4.62
N LEU A 715 14.50 -12.73 -4.49
CA LEU A 715 15.72 -13.07 -3.76
C LEU A 715 16.95 -12.42 -4.40
N ALA A 716 17.04 -12.44 -5.73
CA ALA A 716 18.15 -11.82 -6.47
C ALA A 716 18.17 -10.28 -6.39
N ALA A 717 17.10 -9.63 -5.93
CA ALA A 717 17.08 -8.18 -5.73
C ALA A 717 17.91 -7.75 -4.50
N ASP A 718 17.97 -8.61 -3.48
CA ASP A 718 18.54 -8.28 -2.16
C ASP A 718 19.72 -9.17 -1.75
N ASP A 719 20.01 -10.26 -2.46
CA ASP A 719 21.08 -11.21 -2.16
C ASP A 719 22.06 -11.42 -3.32
N THR A 720 23.21 -12.01 -3.00
CA THR A 720 24.27 -12.29 -3.98
C THR A 720 23.83 -13.39 -4.97
N PRO A 721 24.42 -13.44 -6.18
CA PRO A 721 24.22 -14.55 -7.10
C PRO A 721 24.58 -15.92 -6.50
N GLN A 722 25.54 -15.95 -5.56
CA GLN A 722 25.95 -17.18 -4.87
C GLN A 722 24.89 -17.66 -3.88
N THR A 723 24.27 -16.75 -3.12
CA THR A 723 23.12 -17.06 -2.26
C THR A 723 21.95 -17.61 -3.10
N VAL A 724 21.64 -16.95 -4.22
CA VAL A 724 20.57 -17.41 -5.14
C VAL A 724 20.86 -18.83 -5.67
N ALA A 725 22.10 -19.11 -6.08
CA ALA A 725 22.50 -20.43 -6.56
C ALA A 725 22.40 -21.50 -5.46
N SER A 726 22.81 -21.18 -4.23
CA SER A 726 22.68 -22.06 -3.07
C SER A 726 21.22 -22.41 -2.75
N VAL A 727 20.30 -21.45 -2.85
CA VAL A 727 18.88 -21.69 -2.61
C VAL A 727 18.26 -22.53 -3.73
N ARG A 728 18.70 -22.36 -4.99
CA ARG A 728 18.31 -23.26 -6.09
C ARG A 728 18.76 -24.71 -5.85
N ALA A 729 19.99 -24.90 -5.37
CA ALA A 729 20.50 -26.22 -5.02
C ALA A 729 19.69 -26.86 -3.88
N LEU A 730 19.31 -26.08 -2.86
CA LEU A 730 18.45 -26.52 -1.77
C LEU A 730 17.08 -27.01 -2.26
N PHE A 731 16.45 -26.29 -3.20
CA PHE A 731 15.15 -26.70 -3.76
C PHE A 731 15.27 -28.05 -4.48
N ALA A 732 16.24 -28.18 -5.37
CA ALA A 732 16.47 -29.41 -6.14
C ALA A 732 16.75 -30.60 -5.21
N GLN A 733 17.50 -30.38 -4.13
CA GLN A 733 17.78 -31.41 -3.16
C GLN A 733 16.56 -31.82 -2.34
N TRP A 734 15.74 -30.85 -1.91
CA TRP A 734 14.51 -31.16 -1.19
C TRP A 734 13.53 -31.99 -2.04
N GLU A 735 13.44 -31.67 -3.33
CA GLU A 735 12.66 -32.44 -4.29
C GLU A 735 13.22 -33.86 -4.49
N GLN A 736 14.54 -34.04 -4.53
CA GLN A 736 15.19 -35.36 -4.56
C GLN A 736 14.93 -36.19 -3.29
N LEU A 737 14.76 -35.53 -2.14
CA LEU A 737 14.39 -36.21 -0.89
C LEU A 737 12.92 -36.66 -0.87
N GLY A 738 12.10 -36.31 -1.88
CA GLY A 738 10.69 -36.66 -1.97
C GLY A 738 9.74 -35.56 -1.49
N GLY A 739 10.27 -34.38 -1.16
CA GLY A 739 9.48 -33.19 -0.86
C GLY A 739 9.03 -32.45 -2.11
N TRP A 740 8.22 -31.40 -1.93
CA TRP A 740 7.88 -30.46 -2.99
C TRP A 740 7.91 -29.03 -2.47
N ILE A 741 8.09 -28.05 -3.36
CA ILE A 741 8.13 -26.63 -2.99
C ILE A 741 6.74 -26.01 -3.09
N GLY A 742 6.14 -25.72 -1.95
CA GLY A 742 4.92 -24.92 -1.89
C GLY A 742 5.24 -23.44 -2.03
N HIS A 743 4.39 -22.68 -2.72
CA HIS A 743 4.57 -21.23 -2.82
C HIS A 743 3.34 -20.50 -2.27
N GLY A 744 3.57 -19.53 -1.39
CA GLY A 744 2.51 -18.72 -0.81
C GLY A 744 1.78 -17.89 -1.86
N ALA A 745 0.49 -17.60 -1.62
CA ALA A 745 -0.35 -16.78 -2.52
C ALA A 745 -0.13 -15.26 -2.37
N GLY A 746 0.89 -14.83 -1.62
CA GLY A 746 1.17 -13.42 -1.34
C GLY A 746 1.40 -12.57 -2.60
N HIS A 747 0.78 -11.40 -2.66
CA HIS A 747 0.88 -10.49 -3.81
C HIS A 747 2.10 -9.56 -3.78
N VAL A 748 2.82 -9.48 -2.65
CA VAL A 748 3.99 -8.59 -2.47
C VAL A 748 5.27 -9.40 -2.48
N THR A 749 5.45 -10.31 -1.51
CA THR A 749 6.57 -11.26 -1.44
C THR A 749 6.05 -12.68 -1.64
N THR A 750 6.72 -13.46 -2.49
CA THR A 750 6.44 -14.88 -2.64
C THR A 750 7.33 -15.63 -1.67
N SER A 751 6.75 -16.34 -0.70
CA SER A 751 7.49 -17.26 0.17
C SER A 751 7.46 -18.68 -0.41
N ALA A 752 8.52 -19.45 -0.16
CA ALA A 752 8.63 -20.84 -0.56
C ALA A 752 8.64 -21.76 0.67
N PHE A 753 7.91 -22.87 0.64
CA PHE A 753 7.71 -23.79 1.76
C PHE A 753 8.27 -25.15 1.38
N LEU A 754 9.11 -25.73 2.23
CA LEU A 754 9.68 -27.07 2.00
C LEU A 754 8.69 -28.15 2.47
N MET A 755 7.74 -28.52 1.61
CA MET A 755 6.59 -29.35 1.99
C MET A 755 6.86 -30.86 1.88
N LEU A 756 6.26 -31.62 2.80
CA LEU A 756 6.02 -33.08 2.74
C LEU A 756 4.52 -33.36 2.90
N GLY A 757 4.01 -34.43 2.27
CA GLY A 757 2.58 -34.78 2.29
C GLY A 757 1.78 -34.22 1.10
N ASP A 758 0.47 -34.46 1.08
CA ASP A 758 -0.42 -34.02 0.00
C ASP A 758 -0.92 -32.58 0.23
N ALA A 759 -1.16 -31.85 -0.86
CA ALA A 759 -1.68 -30.48 -0.78
C ALA A 759 -3.21 -30.48 -0.55
N GLY A 760 -3.67 -29.81 0.51
CA GLY A 760 -5.09 -29.50 0.74
C GLY A 760 -5.74 -30.31 1.88
N GLY A 761 -5.98 -29.65 3.01
CA GLY A 761 -6.76 -30.13 4.15
C GLY A 761 -6.02 -29.95 5.50
N PRO A 762 -6.73 -29.60 6.60
CA PRO A 762 -6.10 -29.43 7.90
C PRO A 762 -5.35 -30.68 8.35
N GLY A 763 -4.04 -30.56 8.59
CA GLY A 763 -3.20 -31.68 9.05
C GLY A 763 -2.65 -32.61 7.97
N HIS A 764 -2.77 -32.28 6.67
CA HIS A 764 -2.32 -33.16 5.57
C HIS A 764 -0.96 -32.81 4.93
N GLY A 765 -0.26 -31.78 5.42
CA GLY A 765 1.12 -31.47 5.01
C GLY A 765 1.95 -30.84 6.13
N ILE A 766 3.26 -31.07 6.10
CA ILE A 766 4.21 -30.56 7.08
C ILE A 766 5.42 -29.93 6.37
N TRP A 767 6.05 -28.93 6.97
CA TRP A 767 7.27 -28.33 6.46
C TRP A 767 8.17 -27.90 7.62
N PRO A 768 9.49 -28.12 7.55
CA PRO A 768 10.42 -27.64 8.56
C PRO A 768 10.75 -26.15 8.39
N LEU A 769 10.75 -25.66 7.14
CA LEU A 769 11.23 -24.32 6.77
C LEU A 769 10.29 -23.59 5.80
N ALA A 770 10.14 -22.28 6.03
CA ALA A 770 9.54 -21.33 5.10
C ALA A 770 10.59 -20.28 4.72
N LEU A 771 10.90 -20.17 3.42
CA LEU A 771 11.93 -19.32 2.86
C LEU A 771 11.30 -18.03 2.33
N CYS A 772 11.84 -16.88 2.72
CA CYS A 772 11.38 -15.56 2.31
C CYS A 772 12.51 -14.82 1.57
N PRO A 773 12.25 -14.20 0.41
CA PRO A 773 13.28 -13.55 -0.40
C PRO A 773 13.82 -12.23 0.19
N GLY A 774 13.27 -11.74 1.30
CA GLY A 774 13.65 -10.46 1.89
C GLY A 774 13.00 -9.28 1.16
N GLY A 775 12.62 -8.24 1.92
CA GLY A 775 12.05 -6.99 1.40
C GLY A 775 12.97 -5.82 1.69
N GLY A 776 14.18 -5.84 1.13
CA GLY A 776 15.25 -4.85 1.32
C GLY A 776 16.24 -5.19 2.43
N ARG A 777 16.27 -6.43 2.93
CA ARG A 777 17.19 -6.85 4.01
C ARG A 777 17.94 -8.15 3.72
N GLY A 778 17.80 -8.76 2.54
CA GLY A 778 18.28 -10.12 2.23
C GLY A 778 17.34 -11.20 2.75
N GLY A 779 17.38 -12.38 2.15
CA GLY A 779 16.45 -13.48 2.36
C GLY A 779 16.69 -14.25 3.67
N THR A 780 15.62 -14.88 4.15
CA THR A 780 15.59 -15.60 5.42
C THR A 780 14.91 -16.96 5.29
N ALA A 781 15.39 -17.96 6.03
CA ALA A 781 14.71 -19.21 6.28
C ALA A 781 14.09 -19.17 7.68
N GLU A 782 12.76 -19.22 7.76
CA GLU A 782 11.99 -19.33 9.00
C GLU A 782 11.79 -20.80 9.35
N VAL A 783 12.10 -21.18 10.59
CA VAL A 783 11.79 -22.48 11.16
C VAL A 783 10.43 -22.41 11.83
N VAL A 784 9.47 -23.21 11.38
CA VAL A 784 8.07 -23.04 11.78
C VAL A 784 7.70 -23.84 13.03
N PHE A 785 8.47 -23.75 14.11
CA PHE A 785 8.24 -24.55 15.32
C PHE A 785 6.83 -24.39 15.90
N GLN A 786 6.28 -23.17 15.88
CA GLN A 786 4.89 -22.90 16.27
C GLN A 786 3.87 -23.77 15.50
N HIS A 787 4.09 -23.98 14.20
CA HIS A 787 3.22 -24.83 13.37
C HIS A 787 3.48 -26.32 13.60
N LEU A 788 4.74 -26.68 13.83
CA LEU A 788 5.15 -28.05 14.14
C LEU A 788 4.58 -28.50 15.50
N ALA A 789 4.41 -27.57 16.46
CA ALA A 789 3.83 -27.83 17.77
C ALA A 789 2.43 -28.45 17.71
N ALA A 790 1.70 -28.21 16.63
CA ALA A 790 0.34 -28.70 16.39
C ALA A 790 0.29 -29.79 15.29
N ARG A 791 1.43 -30.35 14.86
CA ARG A 791 1.50 -31.33 13.76
C ARG A 791 2.38 -32.52 14.12
N GLU A 792 1.78 -33.70 14.10
CA GLU A 792 2.50 -34.96 14.29
C GLU A 792 3.62 -35.15 13.25
N PRO A 793 4.74 -35.82 13.55
CA PRO A 793 5.15 -36.29 14.88
C PRO A 793 5.76 -35.17 15.75
N PHE A 794 5.84 -33.94 15.26
CA PHE A 794 6.54 -32.84 15.91
C PHE A 794 5.71 -32.08 16.96
N THR A 795 4.51 -32.57 17.30
CA THR A 795 3.84 -32.25 18.57
C THR A 795 4.79 -32.57 19.73
N ASP A 796 5.59 -33.63 19.60
CA ASP A 796 6.69 -33.96 20.52
C ASP A 796 7.77 -32.87 20.54
N ARG A 797 7.84 -32.18 21.68
CA ARG A 797 8.85 -31.14 21.95
C ARG A 797 10.28 -31.68 21.82
N THR A 798 10.53 -32.96 22.09
CA THR A 798 11.88 -33.55 21.97
C THR A 798 12.35 -33.61 20.51
N LEU A 799 11.45 -33.94 19.57
CA LEU A 799 11.76 -33.90 18.14
C LEU A 799 11.96 -32.46 17.66
N ARG A 800 11.18 -31.50 18.17
CA ARG A 800 11.42 -30.07 17.86
C ARG A 800 12.76 -29.58 18.43
N ALA A 801 13.15 -30.03 19.62
CA ALA A 801 14.46 -29.73 20.21
C ALA A 801 15.62 -30.40 19.44
N GLU A 802 15.43 -31.61 18.91
CA GLU A 802 16.42 -32.26 18.03
C GLU A 802 16.54 -31.53 16.69
N LEU A 803 15.42 -31.11 16.08
CA LEU A 803 15.43 -30.27 14.87
C LEU A 803 16.19 -28.97 15.11
N LEU A 804 15.95 -28.31 16.24
CA LEU A 804 16.67 -27.12 16.65
C LEU A 804 18.18 -27.39 16.79
N THR A 805 18.54 -28.47 17.48
CA THR A 805 19.95 -28.86 17.70
C THR A 805 20.67 -29.02 16.37
N ARG A 806 20.07 -29.76 15.42
CA ARG A 806 20.63 -29.98 14.08
C ARG A 806 20.74 -28.69 13.28
N LEU A 807 19.76 -27.79 13.37
CA LEU A 807 19.81 -26.50 12.69
C LEU A 807 20.92 -25.59 13.27
N ASN A 808 21.20 -25.67 14.57
CA ASN A 808 22.28 -24.93 15.21
C ASN A 808 23.68 -25.51 14.95
N GLU A 809 23.80 -26.68 14.31
CA GLU A 809 25.09 -27.18 13.81
C GLU A 809 25.56 -26.39 12.58
N LEU A 810 24.66 -25.71 11.86
CA LEU A 810 25.02 -24.85 10.74
C LEU A 810 25.82 -23.64 11.25
N GLU A 811 26.97 -23.41 10.64
CA GLU A 811 27.86 -22.32 10.99
C GLU A 811 27.19 -20.95 10.77
N GLY A 812 26.92 -20.22 11.86
CA GLY A 812 26.25 -18.92 11.85
C GLY A 812 24.74 -18.98 12.08
N VAL A 813 24.17 -20.17 12.27
CA VAL A 813 22.80 -20.35 12.79
C VAL A 813 22.87 -20.49 14.30
N ASP A 814 22.13 -19.65 15.00
CA ASP A 814 22.12 -19.65 16.44
C ASP A 814 20.72 -19.33 16.98
N ILE A 815 19.87 -20.35 16.99
CA ILE A 815 18.49 -20.28 17.42
C ILE A 815 18.41 -20.76 18.88
N PRO A 816 17.97 -19.93 19.83
CA PRO A 816 17.86 -20.35 21.22
C PRO A 816 16.67 -21.30 21.44
N GLU A 817 16.81 -22.22 22.40
CA GLU A 817 15.77 -23.21 22.76
C GLU A 817 14.45 -22.56 23.18
N GLY A 818 14.47 -21.36 23.76
CA GLY A 818 13.28 -20.59 24.09
C GLY A 818 12.38 -20.22 22.89
N LYS A 819 12.84 -20.44 21.64
CA LYS A 819 12.07 -20.18 20.41
C LYS A 819 11.38 -21.42 19.84
N LEU A 820 11.36 -22.54 20.56
CA LEU A 820 10.67 -23.78 20.16
C LEU A 820 9.14 -23.66 20.02
N GLU A 821 8.54 -22.55 20.45
CA GLU A 821 7.11 -22.26 20.27
C GLU A 821 6.85 -21.07 19.32
N LEU A 822 7.89 -20.56 18.67
CA LEU A 822 7.85 -19.39 17.79
C LEU A 822 8.25 -19.76 16.35
N ARG A 823 8.54 -18.75 15.53
CA ARG A 823 9.06 -18.89 14.17
C ARG A 823 10.43 -18.21 14.02
N PRO A 824 11.49 -18.74 14.65
CA PRO A 824 12.83 -18.18 14.49
C PRO A 824 13.30 -18.26 13.03
N SER A 825 14.22 -17.39 12.63
CA SER A 825 14.74 -17.36 11.27
C SER A 825 16.25 -17.19 11.22
N PHE A 826 16.90 -17.75 10.19
CA PHE A 826 18.31 -17.51 9.86
C PHE A 826 18.46 -16.99 8.43
N ARG A 827 19.62 -16.39 8.11
CA ARG A 827 19.88 -15.78 6.79
C ARG A 827 20.12 -16.84 5.71
N LEU A 828 19.55 -16.65 4.53
CA LEU A 828 19.80 -17.53 3.38
C LEU A 828 21.24 -17.44 2.87
N SER A 829 21.91 -16.30 3.08
CA SER A 829 23.33 -16.13 2.74
C SER A 829 24.27 -17.06 3.50
N LEU A 830 23.85 -17.64 4.63
CA LEU A 830 24.63 -18.68 5.32
C LEU A 830 24.77 -19.96 4.49
N LEU A 831 23.91 -20.17 3.49
CA LEU A 831 23.97 -21.30 2.57
C LEU A 831 25.02 -21.12 1.47
N GLU A 832 25.71 -19.99 1.39
CA GLU A 832 26.88 -19.84 0.49
C GLU A 832 28.02 -20.79 0.88
N LYS A 833 28.10 -21.20 2.15
CA LYS A 833 29.07 -22.15 2.66
C LYS A 833 28.66 -23.59 2.36
N ASP A 834 29.54 -24.36 1.72
CA ASP A 834 29.30 -25.75 1.33
C ASP A 834 28.96 -26.63 2.54
N HIS A 835 29.71 -26.45 3.63
CA HIS A 835 29.48 -27.18 4.89
C HIS A 835 28.07 -26.98 5.46
N ASN A 836 27.56 -25.75 5.43
CA ASN A 836 26.19 -25.46 5.90
C ASN A 836 25.13 -26.11 5.02
N ARG A 837 25.38 -26.20 3.70
CA ARG A 837 24.47 -26.90 2.79
C ARG A 837 24.44 -28.39 3.11
N GLU A 838 25.59 -29.03 3.33
CA GLU A 838 25.68 -30.44 3.71
C GLU A 838 24.95 -30.75 5.03
N LEU A 839 25.14 -29.92 6.07
CA LEU A 839 24.46 -30.09 7.34
C LEU A 839 22.94 -29.87 7.24
N LEU A 840 22.51 -28.84 6.49
CA LEU A 840 21.08 -28.61 6.25
C LEU A 840 20.45 -29.78 5.50
N SER A 841 21.18 -30.34 4.53
CA SER A 841 20.76 -31.53 3.79
C SER A 841 20.48 -32.71 4.71
N GLY A 842 21.42 -33.01 5.61
CA GLY A 842 21.28 -34.08 6.59
C GLY A 842 20.12 -33.83 7.56
N THR A 843 19.90 -32.57 7.94
CA THR A 843 18.79 -32.16 8.81
C THR A 843 17.44 -32.36 8.13
N LEU A 844 17.32 -31.97 6.86
CA LEU A 844 16.11 -32.15 6.07
C LEU A 844 15.81 -33.63 5.79
N ALA A 845 16.84 -34.44 5.53
CA ALA A 845 16.70 -35.89 5.40
C ALA A 845 16.19 -36.53 6.70
N TRP A 846 16.77 -36.16 7.84
CA TRP A 846 16.28 -36.62 9.16
C TRP A 846 14.83 -36.20 9.41
N PHE A 847 14.47 -34.95 9.09
CA PHE A 847 13.10 -34.46 9.28
C PHE A 847 12.08 -35.29 8.50
N ARG A 848 12.40 -35.58 7.22
CA ARG A 848 11.61 -36.48 6.38
C ARG A 848 11.54 -37.88 6.97
N ASP A 849 12.66 -38.47 7.38
CA ASP A 849 12.69 -39.84 7.91
C ASP A 849 11.80 -39.99 9.15
N ARG A 850 11.73 -38.96 10.01
CA ARG A 850 10.82 -38.91 11.16
C ARG A 850 9.36 -38.86 10.74
N TRP A 851 9.04 -38.04 9.74
CA TRP A 851 7.70 -37.96 9.17
C TRP A 851 7.26 -39.27 8.50
N ASP A 852 8.12 -39.90 7.69
CA ASP A 852 7.82 -41.17 7.02
C ASP A 852 7.70 -42.33 8.02
N SER A 853 8.55 -42.37 9.04
CA SER A 853 8.43 -43.35 10.13
C SER A 853 7.09 -43.21 10.87
N TRP A 854 6.64 -41.99 11.12
CA TRP A 854 5.33 -41.75 11.75
C TRP A 854 4.17 -42.14 10.84
N ARG A 855 4.24 -41.84 9.53
CA ARG A 855 3.17 -42.22 8.57
C ARG A 855 3.02 -43.73 8.34
N THR A 856 4.08 -44.49 8.61
CA THR A 856 4.13 -45.95 8.40
C THR A 856 3.94 -46.76 9.68
N SER A 857 3.96 -46.09 10.84
CA SER A 857 3.64 -46.65 12.17
C SER A 857 2.14 -46.50 12.47
#